data_AF-A0A7S3FQY9-F1
#
_entry.id   AF-A0A7S3FQY9-F1
#
_cell.length_a   1.000
_cell.length_b   1.000
_cell.length_c   1.000
_cell.angle_alpha   90.00
_cell.angle_beta   90.00
_cell.angle_gamma   90.00
#
_symmetry.space_group_name_H-M   'P 1'
#
loop_
_entity.id
_entity.type
_entity.pdbx_description
1 polymer ?
#
loop_
_entity_poly.entity_id
_entity_poly.type
_entity_poly.pdbx_seq_one_letter_code
_entity_poly.pdbx_strand_id
1 'polypeptide(L)'
;AGGISMSTMMGGRIKMCHGGSRGTRCLGFGLPSSSRTTMGTALRTLAGLPSSSLQARSSPRLHRNNIPYSAAFASLQLRTNNSYCLYRGQEPAGRHKRAAPVNTFADRAATTASSGGGSGGERTTYLDYVLSNLTRTQLPFLSRLQDQPGDGSVEQNSENDGDAAAAAAAAACVLVEGQARHLGMPCEWTQRFHLKTGAFFEELKNEDMHVWWGFDGKDTTWEVDFSGLPSVLELDDRETSLLCTWIRNGCWLVPEIRNERLRIKLAEDEEEPEDWGLLREQSFGRASAAAGEEASTSGMPAEGKGAGRGRNTATLEVTLADGKVTARLEVCTDTWRPLDLTLPVCGDIEKTTYTDFVQMGPDGAVCYPKHTVQVASGGGKNEYWAERCEVERGAAMTAGAERFEVPEVPLFPPDTSFDPSAGGEFEYVQARSGHIVVKPKINGEAIPGMMILDTGASGFVITKQLADSLALDAFGELYVAGVTQKVRSQFRRAKTIQLGPVRMKDPLFMEMSIDGVVHGSPEPIVGILGYDFFRRCVVEMPPHQQQPVMRSGLVPSSYLPKPPRMTIKVHDPNEYEGEEGAVWRDLQLVANVPHIHATFRKDGKDGDEHSALFMLDSGAGGAGVMFHARASQEYELLDQSQLRRLESNTKSIRGIGGEASAGGMKVIEGQVRYLHVSGARFENVLSLIAMGGGFDLSLHTAGMICADLMTQCRVVFDYPRRRFAMIQED
;
A
#
# COMPACT_ATOMS: atom_id res chain seq x y z
N ALA A 1 -29.45 42.21 18.88
CA ALA A 1 -30.62 41.57 19.50
C ALA A 1 -30.51 40.07 19.30
N GLY A 2 -30.44 39.19 20.29
CA GLY A 2 -29.86 39.24 21.64
C GLY A 2 -28.87 38.06 21.75
N GLY A 3 -27.88 37.97 22.64
CA GLY A 3 -27.68 38.68 23.89
C GLY A 3 -28.15 37.82 25.08
N ILE A 4 -27.38 36.79 25.47
CA ILE A 4 -27.30 36.32 26.86
C ILE A 4 -25.83 36.00 27.18
N SER A 5 -25.39 36.57 28.30
CA SER A 5 -24.09 36.52 28.94
C SER A 5 -24.32 36.20 30.43
N MET A 6 -23.25 35.78 31.11
CA MET A 6 -23.04 35.67 32.57
C MET A 6 -23.61 34.42 33.27
N SER A 7 -22.99 33.80 34.28
CA SER A 7 -21.71 34.03 34.99
C SER A 7 -21.47 32.94 36.06
N THR A 8 -20.21 32.50 36.19
CA THR A 8 -19.34 32.38 37.39
C THR A 8 -19.89 32.08 38.79
N MET A 9 -19.25 31.10 39.49
CA MET A 9 -18.74 31.07 40.90
C MET A 9 -18.84 29.63 41.48
N MET A 10 -18.00 29.05 42.35
CA MET A 10 -16.78 29.28 43.15
C MET A 10 -16.20 27.85 43.38
N GLY A 11 -14.90 27.55 43.50
CA GLY A 11 -13.93 27.98 44.51
C GLY A 11 -13.46 26.77 45.34
N GLY A 12 -12.15 26.46 45.32
CA GLY A 12 -11.56 25.39 46.14
C GLY A 12 -10.03 25.38 46.08
N ARG A 13 -9.39 26.19 46.92
CA ARG A 13 -7.93 26.20 47.18
C ARG A 13 -7.56 25.00 48.07
N ILE A 14 -6.48 24.30 47.75
CA ILE A 14 -5.58 23.72 48.77
C ILE A 14 -4.12 24.03 48.39
N LYS A 15 -3.49 24.82 49.25
CA LYS A 15 -2.03 24.94 49.40
C LYS A 15 -1.58 23.82 50.33
N MET A 16 -0.46 23.16 50.03
CA MET A 16 0.54 22.85 51.05
C MET A 16 1.94 22.93 50.45
N CYS A 17 2.82 23.59 51.20
CA CYS A 17 4.21 23.77 50.92
C CYS A 17 5.06 22.92 51.89
N HIS A 18 6.34 22.78 51.51
CA HIS A 18 7.56 22.68 52.33
C HIS A 18 8.33 21.36 52.41
N GLY A 19 9.62 21.51 52.11
CA GLY A 19 10.77 20.73 52.59
C GLY A 19 11.49 19.97 51.48
N GLY A 20 12.70 20.30 51.01
CA GLY A 20 13.69 21.30 51.42
C GLY A 20 15.11 20.71 51.28
N SER A 21 15.99 21.49 50.63
CA SER A 21 17.45 21.55 50.85
C SER A 21 18.31 20.41 50.26
N ARG A 22 19.57 20.56 49.76
CA ARG A 22 20.60 21.63 49.70
C ARG A 22 21.43 21.42 48.42
N GLY A 23 21.88 22.48 47.73
CA GLY A 23 23.29 22.95 47.73
C GLY A 23 24.07 22.36 46.54
N THR A 24 24.88 23.05 45.73
CA THR A 24 25.85 24.11 46.05
C THR A 24 26.44 24.68 44.73
N ARG A 25 26.57 26.02 44.61
CA ARG A 25 27.65 26.88 44.03
C ARG A 25 28.34 26.49 42.69
N CYS A 26 28.89 27.38 41.85
CA CYS A 26 29.02 28.83 41.67
C CYS A 26 29.84 29.04 40.35
N LEU A 27 29.92 30.30 39.89
CA LEU A 27 30.82 30.91 38.88
C LEU A 27 30.29 30.85 37.43
N GLY A 28 30.18 31.93 36.65
CA GLY A 28 30.62 33.33 36.79
C GLY A 28 31.21 33.83 35.47
N PHE A 29 30.97 35.11 35.13
CA PHE A 29 31.41 35.89 33.95
C PHE A 29 30.64 35.65 32.63
N GLY A 30 30.23 36.63 31.85
CA GLY A 30 30.41 38.10 31.84
C GLY A 30 29.91 38.63 30.48
N LEU A 31 29.10 39.68 30.50
CA LEU A 31 28.58 40.49 29.37
C LEU A 31 29.73 41.22 28.60
N PRO A 32 29.52 41.99 27.50
CA PRO A 32 28.26 42.58 27.02
C PRO A 32 28.03 42.73 25.48
N SER A 33 26.77 43.05 25.13
CA SER A 33 26.21 44.07 24.19
C SER A 33 27.10 44.69 23.08
N SER A 34 26.67 45.19 21.91
CA SER A 34 25.41 45.86 21.48
C SER A 34 25.51 46.27 19.98
N SER A 35 24.33 46.52 19.36
CA SER A 35 23.98 47.58 18.37
C SER A 35 24.61 47.61 16.95
N ARG A 36 23.78 47.49 15.88
CA ARG A 36 23.25 48.53 14.94
C ARG A 36 24.35 49.43 14.30
N THR A 37 24.40 49.69 12.98
CA THR A 37 23.50 50.62 12.25
C THR A 37 23.73 50.58 10.71
N THR A 38 22.62 50.62 9.94
CA THR A 38 22.31 51.21 8.59
C THR A 38 23.29 51.39 7.40
N MET A 39 22.73 51.02 6.23
CA MET A 39 22.60 51.69 4.91
C MET A 39 23.79 52.34 4.18
N GLY A 40 23.89 52.02 2.88
CA GLY A 40 24.61 52.80 1.87
C GLY A 40 24.45 52.24 0.45
N THR A 41 23.47 52.79 -0.28
CA THR A 41 23.12 52.60 -1.70
C THR A 41 24.22 53.01 -2.67
N ALA A 42 24.40 52.33 -3.81
CA ALA A 42 24.71 52.96 -5.11
C ALA A 42 24.70 51.97 -6.28
N LEU A 43 23.95 52.33 -7.33
CA LEU A 43 23.88 51.75 -8.66
C LEU A 43 25.23 51.81 -9.42
N ARG A 44 25.44 50.87 -10.37
CA ARG A 44 25.77 51.23 -11.77
C ARG A 44 25.52 50.09 -12.76
N THR A 45 24.72 50.46 -13.75
CA THR A 45 24.38 49.80 -15.02
C THR A 45 25.52 49.90 -16.05
N LEU A 46 25.60 48.95 -16.99
CA LEU A 46 26.05 49.01 -18.41
C LEU A 46 26.34 47.55 -18.86
N ALA A 47 25.48 46.86 -19.60
CA ALA A 47 25.21 46.93 -21.06
C ALA A 47 26.40 46.51 -21.95
N GLY A 48 26.17 45.48 -22.81
CA GLY A 48 26.71 45.47 -24.17
C GLY A 48 27.53 44.26 -24.65
N LEU A 49 26.84 43.18 -25.08
CA LEU A 49 26.92 42.53 -26.41
C LEU A 49 28.24 41.89 -26.94
N PRO A 50 28.16 40.98 -27.95
CA PRO A 50 28.88 39.70 -27.97
C PRO A 50 29.88 39.55 -29.14
N SER A 51 30.63 38.44 -29.16
CA SER A 51 31.39 38.01 -30.34
C SER A 51 31.44 36.47 -30.49
N SER A 52 30.73 35.99 -31.50
CA SER A 52 31.17 35.06 -32.56
C SER A 52 32.03 33.82 -32.22
N SER A 53 31.39 32.64 -32.41
CA SER A 53 31.79 31.53 -33.29
C SER A 53 33.28 31.27 -33.59
N LEU A 54 33.72 30.02 -33.35
CA LEU A 54 34.58 29.29 -34.30
C LEU A 54 34.53 27.76 -34.04
N GLN A 55 34.09 27.05 -35.07
CA GLN A 55 34.31 25.61 -35.26
C GLN A 55 35.81 25.34 -35.48
N ALA A 56 36.33 24.22 -34.98
CA ALA A 56 37.26 23.38 -35.76
C ALA A 56 37.44 21.99 -35.12
N ARG A 57 37.26 21.00 -35.99
CA ARG A 57 37.61 19.58 -35.84
C ARG A 57 39.11 19.39 -35.64
N SER A 58 39.51 18.34 -34.91
CA SER A 58 40.46 17.30 -35.41
C SER A 58 40.87 16.32 -34.31
N SER A 59 40.56 15.04 -34.49
CA SER A 59 41.41 13.93 -34.02
C SER A 59 42.65 13.84 -34.95
N PRO A 60 43.79 13.21 -34.55
CA PRO A 60 43.88 11.74 -34.58
C PRO A 60 44.88 11.06 -33.59
N ARG A 61 44.59 9.77 -33.33
CA ARG A 61 45.46 8.57 -33.17
C ARG A 61 46.92 8.75 -32.67
N LEU A 62 47.32 7.95 -31.65
CA LEU A 62 48.25 6.80 -31.78
C LEU A 62 48.64 6.14 -30.43
N HIS A 63 48.47 4.81 -30.41
CA HIS A 63 49.28 3.72 -29.83
C HIS A 63 50.17 3.81 -28.57
N ARG A 64 50.04 2.70 -27.82
CA ARG A 64 51.05 1.80 -27.19
C ARG A 64 51.32 1.92 -25.69
N ASN A 65 50.91 0.85 -25.01
CA ASN A 65 51.62 0.02 -24.01
C ASN A 65 52.67 0.68 -23.12
N ASN A 66 52.46 0.59 -21.79
CA ASN A 66 53.36 -0.15 -20.89
C ASN A 66 52.74 -0.34 -19.50
N ILE A 67 52.61 -1.62 -19.13
CA ILE A 67 52.67 -2.20 -17.77
C ILE A 67 54.18 -2.22 -17.42
N PRO A 68 54.67 -2.01 -16.16
CA PRO A 68 54.31 -2.83 -14.98
C PRO A 68 54.34 -2.14 -13.60
N TYR A 69 53.71 -2.76 -12.60
CA TYR A 69 54.40 -3.20 -11.38
C TYR A 69 53.53 -4.19 -10.59
N SER A 70 54.13 -5.35 -10.33
CA SER A 70 53.67 -6.43 -9.47
C SER A 70 53.97 -6.14 -8.00
N ALA A 71 53.10 -6.59 -7.09
CA ALA A 71 53.54 -7.06 -5.78
C ALA A 71 52.63 -8.21 -5.33
N ALA A 72 53.22 -9.39 -5.27
CA ALA A 72 52.64 -10.61 -4.73
C ALA A 72 52.83 -10.65 -3.21
N PHE A 73 51.87 -11.23 -2.50
CA PHE A 73 52.13 -11.98 -1.28
C PHE A 73 51.39 -13.31 -1.38
N ALA A 74 52.16 -14.38 -1.24
CA ALA A 74 51.72 -15.77 -1.22
C ALA A 74 51.93 -16.36 0.18
N SER A 75 51.10 -17.35 0.53
CA SER A 75 51.29 -18.49 1.46
C SER A 75 50.00 -18.74 2.25
N LEU A 76 49.53 -19.95 2.55
CA LEU A 76 49.82 -21.31 2.08
C LEU A 76 48.72 -22.22 2.69
N GLN A 77 48.17 -23.12 1.87
CA GLN A 77 47.61 -24.47 2.13
C GLN A 77 46.90 -24.85 3.46
N LEU A 78 45.73 -25.50 3.30
CA LEU A 78 45.49 -26.95 3.53
C LEU A 78 44.11 -27.34 2.93
N ARG A 79 44.08 -28.08 1.81
CA ARG A 79 43.55 -29.47 1.62
C ARG A 79 42.23 -29.76 2.37
N THR A 80 41.15 -30.22 1.74
CA THR A 80 41.06 -31.47 0.94
C THR A 80 39.94 -31.49 -0.12
N ASN A 81 40.29 -32.06 -1.29
CA ASN A 81 39.55 -32.78 -2.35
C ASN A 81 37.99 -32.76 -2.34
N ASN A 82 37.28 -32.22 -3.33
CA ASN A 82 37.09 -32.66 -4.74
C ASN A 82 36.70 -34.14 -4.93
N SER A 83 35.46 -34.42 -5.35
CA SER A 83 35.13 -34.71 -6.77
C SER A 83 33.79 -35.44 -6.95
N TYR A 84 33.08 -34.97 -7.97
CA TYR A 84 31.98 -35.58 -8.72
C TYR A 84 32.03 -37.10 -8.94
N CYS A 85 30.85 -37.73 -9.04
CA CYS A 85 30.48 -38.56 -10.20
C CYS A 85 28.97 -38.93 -10.19
N LEU A 86 28.34 -38.72 -11.35
CA LEU A 86 27.16 -39.43 -11.84
C LEU A 86 27.42 -40.94 -11.92
N TYR A 87 26.42 -41.81 -11.70
CA TYR A 87 26.11 -42.93 -12.60
C TYR A 87 24.79 -43.67 -12.27
N ARG A 88 24.14 -44.14 -13.34
CA ARG A 88 23.03 -45.09 -13.41
C ARG A 88 23.37 -46.47 -12.79
N GLY A 89 22.38 -47.03 -12.08
CA GLY A 89 21.78 -48.37 -12.27
C GLY A 89 22.61 -49.65 -12.04
N GLN A 90 22.23 -50.43 -11.00
CA GLN A 90 21.86 -51.86 -11.06
C GLN A 90 21.43 -52.38 -9.67
N GLU A 91 20.45 -53.28 -9.63
CA GLU A 91 19.91 -53.96 -8.43
C GLU A 91 20.96 -54.84 -7.71
N PRO A 92 20.70 -55.25 -6.43
CA PRO A 92 20.06 -56.56 -6.22
C PRO A 92 19.05 -56.66 -5.05
N ALA A 93 18.14 -57.62 -5.26
CA ALA A 93 17.20 -58.34 -4.38
C ALA A 93 17.32 -58.30 -2.83
N GLY A 94 16.14 -58.17 -2.19
CA GLY A 94 15.71 -59.08 -1.12
C GLY A 94 15.16 -58.51 0.21
N ARG A 95 13.83 -58.62 0.41
CA ARG A 95 13.03 -58.53 1.68
C ARG A 95 12.96 -57.13 2.34
N HIS A 96 11.83 -56.56 2.77
CA HIS A 96 10.52 -57.05 3.22
C HIS A 96 9.40 -56.10 2.77
N LYS A 97 8.25 -56.65 2.37
CA LYS A 97 7.01 -55.90 2.09
C LYS A 97 6.51 -55.16 3.35
N ARG A 98 6.41 -53.84 3.28
CA ARG A 98 5.43 -53.04 4.05
C ARG A 98 4.57 -52.29 3.03
N ALA A 99 3.27 -52.51 3.12
CA ALA A 99 2.28 -51.83 2.31
C ALA A 99 2.34 -50.32 2.56
N ALA A 100 2.47 -49.52 1.50
CA ALA A 100 2.20 -48.10 1.56
C ALA A 100 0.68 -47.90 1.67
N PRO A 101 0.17 -47.06 2.59
CA PRO A 101 -1.24 -46.72 2.61
C PRO A 101 -1.55 -45.80 1.43
N VAL A 102 -2.38 -46.30 0.51
CA VAL A 102 -3.15 -45.47 -0.43
C VAL A 102 -4.07 -44.59 0.39
N ASN A 103 -3.92 -43.27 0.31
CA ASN A 103 -4.87 -42.31 0.89
C ASN A 103 -4.68 -40.93 0.25
N THR A 104 -5.17 -40.78 -0.98
CA THR A 104 -5.55 -39.46 -1.52
C THR A 104 -7.06 -39.32 -1.37
N PHE A 105 -7.49 -38.19 -0.80
CA PHE A 105 -8.90 -37.85 -0.55
C PHE A 105 -9.74 -37.80 -1.85
N ALA A 106 -9.08 -37.59 -3.00
CA ALA A 106 -9.69 -37.59 -4.32
C ALA A 106 -10.47 -38.89 -4.65
N ASP A 107 -10.03 -40.05 -4.15
CA ASP A 107 -10.70 -41.33 -4.45
C ASP A 107 -12.00 -41.54 -3.65
N ARG A 108 -12.21 -40.81 -2.55
CA ARG A 108 -13.46 -40.86 -1.77
C ARG A 108 -14.59 -40.01 -2.36
N ALA A 109 -14.26 -38.95 -3.09
CA ALA A 109 -15.27 -38.14 -3.79
C ALA A 109 -15.94 -38.90 -4.95
N ALA A 110 -15.25 -39.88 -5.55
CA ALA A 110 -15.83 -40.75 -6.57
C ALA A 110 -16.84 -41.77 -5.99
N THR A 111 -16.77 -42.09 -4.69
CA THR A 111 -17.57 -43.18 -4.08
C THR A 111 -18.87 -42.73 -3.44
N THR A 112 -19.08 -41.43 -3.15
CA THR A 112 -20.36 -40.92 -2.64
C THR A 112 -21.31 -40.40 -3.73
N ALA A 113 -20.86 -40.26 -4.98
CA ALA A 113 -21.70 -39.85 -6.12
C ALA A 113 -22.30 -41.02 -6.93
N SER A 114 -22.16 -42.27 -6.47
CA SER A 114 -22.62 -43.46 -7.22
C SER A 114 -23.46 -44.44 -6.41
N SER A 115 -24.65 -44.02 -5.98
CA SER A 115 -25.72 -44.96 -5.61
C SER A 115 -27.11 -44.37 -5.84
N GLY A 116 -27.43 -44.10 -7.11
CA GLY A 116 -28.78 -43.76 -7.54
C GLY A 116 -28.90 -43.84 -9.06
N GLY A 117 -29.30 -45.00 -9.58
CA GLY A 117 -29.62 -45.13 -11.00
C GLY A 117 -30.93 -44.40 -11.32
N GLY A 118 -30.85 -43.33 -12.12
CA GLY A 118 -32.01 -42.60 -12.63
C GLY A 118 -31.61 -41.35 -13.41
N SER A 119 -31.79 -41.41 -14.74
CA SER A 119 -31.85 -40.30 -15.73
C SER A 119 -30.97 -39.04 -15.52
N GLY A 120 -29.95 -38.89 -16.37
CA GLY A 120 -29.57 -37.60 -16.99
C GLY A 120 -29.11 -36.43 -16.11
N GLY A 121 -28.79 -36.63 -14.83
CA GLY A 121 -28.33 -35.55 -13.94
C GLY A 121 -26.88 -35.15 -14.19
N GLU A 122 -26.63 -33.83 -14.30
CA GLU A 122 -25.29 -33.25 -14.27
C GLU A 122 -24.49 -33.77 -13.06
N ARG A 123 -23.23 -34.18 -13.28
CA ARG A 123 -22.36 -34.61 -12.18
C ARG A 123 -21.97 -33.40 -11.34
N THR A 124 -22.51 -33.30 -10.14
CA THR A 124 -22.11 -32.32 -9.11
C THR A 124 -20.63 -32.51 -8.77
N THR A 125 -19.83 -31.44 -8.84
CA THR A 125 -18.41 -31.46 -8.51
C THR A 125 -18.18 -31.38 -6.99
N TYR A 126 -16.96 -31.68 -6.52
CA TYR A 126 -16.63 -31.48 -5.10
C TYR A 126 -16.68 -29.99 -4.71
N LEU A 127 -16.34 -29.08 -5.63
CA LEU A 127 -16.49 -27.64 -5.40
C LEU A 127 -17.96 -27.28 -5.18
N ASP A 128 -18.87 -27.80 -6.00
CA ASP A 128 -20.32 -27.58 -5.82
C ASP A 128 -20.82 -28.09 -4.46
N TYR A 129 -20.30 -29.24 -4.02
CA TYR A 129 -20.59 -29.77 -2.68
C TYR A 129 -20.10 -28.83 -1.58
N VAL A 130 -18.87 -28.31 -1.68
CA VAL A 130 -18.31 -27.35 -0.70
C VAL A 130 -19.14 -26.06 -0.66
N LEU A 131 -19.42 -25.47 -1.82
CA LEU A 131 -20.21 -24.23 -1.93
C LEU A 131 -21.65 -24.41 -1.45
N SER A 132 -22.27 -25.56 -1.72
CA SER A 132 -23.61 -25.87 -1.22
C SER A 132 -23.64 -25.92 0.31
N ASN A 133 -22.66 -26.59 0.93
CA ASN A 133 -22.62 -26.68 2.39
C ASN A 133 -22.31 -25.34 3.04
N LEU A 134 -21.39 -24.55 2.48
CA LEU A 134 -21.13 -23.17 2.91
C LEU A 134 -22.36 -22.29 2.83
N THR A 135 -23.13 -22.39 1.74
CA THR A 135 -24.39 -21.64 1.57
C THR A 135 -25.39 -22.03 2.67
N ARG A 136 -25.56 -23.33 2.94
CA ARG A 136 -26.46 -23.84 3.98
C ARG A 136 -26.09 -23.34 5.38
N THR A 137 -24.80 -23.23 5.68
CA THR A 137 -24.36 -22.84 7.01
C THR A 137 -24.36 -21.32 7.15
N GLN A 138 -23.77 -20.56 6.23
CA GLN A 138 -23.64 -19.09 6.31
C GLN A 138 -24.94 -18.36 6.01
N LEU A 139 -25.68 -18.80 4.99
CA LEU A 139 -26.93 -18.19 4.52
C LEU A 139 -28.09 -19.20 4.58
N PRO A 140 -28.49 -19.67 5.79
CA PRO A 140 -29.48 -20.74 5.96
C PRO A 140 -30.88 -20.40 5.42
N PHE A 141 -31.17 -19.13 5.12
CA PHE A 141 -32.41 -18.72 4.45
C PHE A 141 -32.37 -19.00 2.94
N LEU A 142 -31.21 -18.92 2.28
CA LEU A 142 -31.09 -19.23 0.84
C LEU A 142 -31.22 -20.73 0.58
N SER A 143 -30.70 -21.57 1.46
CA SER A 143 -30.84 -23.03 1.28
C SER A 143 -32.30 -23.47 1.37
N ARG A 144 -33.12 -22.83 2.21
CA ARG A 144 -34.55 -23.12 2.32
C ARG A 144 -35.33 -22.82 1.02
N LEU A 145 -34.85 -21.88 0.21
CA LEU A 145 -35.43 -21.57 -1.10
C LEU A 145 -35.06 -22.61 -2.17
N GLN A 146 -33.89 -23.25 -2.04
CA GLN A 146 -33.39 -24.24 -3.03
C GLN A 146 -33.95 -25.64 -2.83
N ASP A 147 -34.34 -26.01 -1.60
CA ASP A 147 -34.87 -27.34 -1.27
C ASP A 147 -36.39 -27.49 -1.51
N GLN A 148 -37.07 -26.48 -2.08
CA GLN A 148 -38.48 -26.57 -2.51
C GLN A 148 -38.58 -27.29 -3.87
N PRO A 149 -39.24 -28.48 -3.95
CA PRO A 149 -39.38 -29.20 -5.21
C PRO A 149 -40.30 -28.43 -6.18
N GLY A 150 -39.79 -28.13 -7.37
CA GLY A 150 -40.59 -27.63 -8.49
C GLY A 150 -41.52 -28.71 -9.02
N ASP A 151 -42.60 -29.00 -8.30
CA ASP A 151 -43.71 -29.81 -8.78
C ASP A 151 -44.66 -28.91 -9.59
N GLY A 152 -44.75 -29.19 -10.89
CA GLY A 152 -45.68 -28.57 -11.82
C GLY A 152 -47.13 -29.03 -11.64
N SER A 153 -47.69 -28.95 -10.43
CA SER A 153 -49.12 -29.14 -10.18
C SER A 153 -49.72 -27.90 -9.52
N VAL A 154 -50.45 -27.15 -10.36
CA VAL A 154 -51.36 -26.09 -9.92
C VAL A 154 -52.54 -26.74 -9.22
N GLU A 155 -52.49 -26.84 -7.89
CA GLU A 155 -53.71 -26.82 -7.08
C GLU A 155 -53.55 -25.83 -5.91
N GLN A 156 -54.46 -24.85 -5.92
CA GLN A 156 -54.60 -23.80 -4.94
C GLN A 156 -54.85 -24.39 -3.55
N ASN A 157 -53.99 -24.09 -2.56
CA ASN A 157 -54.39 -23.69 -1.21
C ASN A 157 -53.19 -23.26 -0.33
N SER A 158 -53.20 -21.97 0.05
CA SER A 158 -52.76 -21.41 1.34
C SER A 158 -51.36 -21.73 1.93
N GLU A 159 -50.26 -21.64 1.19
CA GLU A 159 -48.90 -21.51 1.77
C GLU A 159 -47.98 -20.61 0.91
N ASN A 160 -48.36 -19.34 0.72
CA ASN A 160 -47.51 -18.33 0.05
C ASN A 160 -46.66 -17.49 1.03
N ASP A 161 -46.80 -17.70 2.34
CA ASP A 161 -46.12 -16.87 3.35
C ASP A 161 -44.64 -17.25 3.53
N GLY A 162 -44.26 -18.51 3.29
CA GLY A 162 -42.87 -18.99 3.41
C GLY A 162 -41.95 -18.44 2.31
N ASP A 163 -42.40 -18.51 1.05
CA ASP A 163 -41.64 -18.02 -0.11
C ASP A 163 -41.57 -16.49 -0.14
N ALA A 164 -42.64 -15.80 0.26
CA ALA A 164 -42.62 -14.34 0.42
C ALA A 164 -41.69 -13.89 1.56
N ALA A 165 -41.67 -14.60 2.69
CA ALA A 165 -40.81 -14.28 3.82
C ALA A 165 -39.32 -14.54 3.55
N ALA A 166 -39.00 -15.58 2.77
CA ALA A 166 -37.64 -15.93 2.36
C ALA A 166 -37.12 -15.04 1.21
N ALA A 167 -37.96 -14.70 0.22
CA ALA A 167 -37.63 -13.70 -0.79
C ALA A 167 -37.47 -12.29 -0.17
N ALA A 168 -38.28 -11.95 0.84
CA ALA A 168 -38.11 -10.72 1.62
C ALA A 168 -36.87 -10.74 2.54
N ALA A 169 -36.42 -11.92 2.98
CA ALA A 169 -35.16 -12.07 3.73
C ALA A 169 -33.93 -11.93 2.81
N ALA A 170 -33.99 -12.45 1.58
CA ALA A 170 -32.95 -12.25 0.56
C ALA A 170 -32.85 -10.79 0.08
N ALA A 171 -33.95 -10.04 0.17
CA ALA A 171 -34.02 -8.61 -0.08
C ALA A 171 -33.77 -7.75 1.17
N ALA A 172 -33.28 -8.32 2.27
CA ALA A 172 -33.07 -7.57 3.50
C ALA A 172 -31.73 -6.82 3.51
N CYS A 173 -31.74 -5.68 4.19
CA CYS A 173 -30.56 -4.96 4.62
C CYS A 173 -30.22 -5.39 6.05
N VAL A 174 -28.98 -5.77 6.30
CA VAL A 174 -28.51 -6.25 7.60
C VAL A 174 -27.62 -5.19 8.20
N LEU A 175 -27.85 -4.84 9.46
CA LEU A 175 -27.00 -3.96 10.26
C LEU A 175 -26.34 -4.80 11.35
N VAL A 176 -25.00 -4.81 11.41
CA VAL A 176 -24.21 -5.41 12.47
C VAL A 176 -23.48 -4.29 13.21
N GLU A 177 -23.60 -4.27 14.53
CA GLU A 177 -22.96 -3.28 15.40
C GLU A 177 -22.09 -3.99 16.44
N GLY A 178 -21.04 -3.31 16.87
CA GLY A 178 -20.23 -3.77 17.99
C GLY A 178 -19.03 -2.89 18.25
N GLN A 179 -17.97 -3.51 18.75
CA GLN A 179 -16.74 -2.84 19.13
C GLN A 179 -15.60 -3.29 18.23
N ALA A 180 -14.62 -2.41 18.04
CA ALA A 180 -13.38 -2.75 17.35
C ALA A 180 -12.16 -2.25 18.13
N ARG A 181 -11.02 -2.86 17.84
CA ARG A 181 -9.71 -2.31 18.14
C ARG A 181 -8.99 -2.13 16.83
N HIS A 182 -8.92 -0.91 16.33
CA HIS A 182 -8.30 -0.59 15.04
C HIS A 182 -7.01 0.19 15.29
N LEU A 183 -5.88 -0.32 14.77
CA LEU A 183 -4.55 0.26 15.00
C LEU A 183 -4.29 0.52 16.50
N GLY A 184 -4.63 -0.46 17.33
CA GLY A 184 -4.49 -0.38 18.79
C GLY A 184 -5.49 0.53 19.52
N MET A 185 -6.35 1.26 18.82
CA MET A 185 -7.34 2.16 19.39
C MET A 185 -8.71 1.49 19.53
N PRO A 186 -9.42 1.65 20.66
CA PRO A 186 -10.81 1.24 20.75
C PRO A 186 -11.68 2.11 19.83
N CYS A 187 -12.58 1.48 19.10
CA CYS A 187 -13.51 2.14 18.18
C CYS A 187 -14.91 1.53 18.31
N GLU A 188 -15.93 2.35 18.08
CA GLU A 188 -17.24 1.83 17.69
C GLU A 188 -17.15 1.32 16.24
N TRP A 189 -17.80 0.20 15.98
CA TRP A 189 -17.80 -0.44 14.66
C TRP A 189 -19.22 -0.76 14.22
N THR A 190 -19.53 -0.41 12.98
CA THR A 190 -20.82 -0.71 12.35
C THR A 190 -20.60 -1.21 10.92
N GLN A 191 -21.31 -2.25 10.53
CA GLN A 191 -21.38 -2.71 9.15
C GLN A 191 -22.85 -2.88 8.74
N ARG A 192 -23.23 -2.26 7.62
CA ARG A 192 -24.51 -2.45 6.95
C ARG A 192 -24.28 -3.12 5.61
N PHE A 193 -25.09 -4.11 5.23
CA PHE A 193 -24.98 -4.73 3.91
C PHE A 193 -26.31 -5.26 3.37
N HIS A 194 -26.42 -5.27 2.05
CA HIS A 194 -27.60 -5.76 1.32
C HIS A 194 -27.28 -7.11 0.69
N LEU A 195 -27.98 -8.16 1.12
CA LEU A 195 -27.68 -9.54 0.71
C LEU A 195 -27.81 -9.76 -0.80
N LYS A 196 -28.86 -9.24 -1.44
CA LYS A 196 -29.05 -9.40 -2.89
C LYS A 196 -27.98 -8.73 -3.77
N THR A 197 -27.63 -7.48 -3.48
CA THR A 197 -26.74 -6.68 -4.34
C THR A 197 -25.28 -6.77 -3.91
N GLY A 198 -25.02 -7.22 -2.67
CA GLY A 198 -23.70 -7.18 -2.07
C GLY A 198 -23.27 -5.77 -1.67
N ALA A 199 -24.14 -4.76 -1.82
CA ALA A 199 -23.86 -3.40 -1.36
C ALA A 199 -23.53 -3.41 0.13
N PHE A 200 -22.57 -2.60 0.55
CA PHE A 200 -22.24 -2.49 1.96
C PHE A 200 -21.72 -1.10 2.31
N PHE A 201 -21.77 -0.82 3.61
CA PHE A 201 -21.23 0.37 4.26
C PHE A 201 -20.62 -0.10 5.58
N GLU A 202 -19.40 0.28 5.86
CA GLU A 202 -18.72 -0.05 7.11
C GLU A 202 -18.03 1.16 7.68
N GLU A 203 -18.16 1.36 8.98
CA GLU A 203 -17.75 2.57 9.68
C GLU A 203 -16.99 2.20 10.96
N LEU A 204 -15.86 2.89 11.15
CA LEU A 204 -15.05 2.87 12.36
C LEU A 204 -14.95 4.30 12.91
N LYS A 205 -15.28 4.44 14.19
CA LYS A 205 -15.33 5.76 14.81
C LYS A 205 -14.75 5.74 16.22
N ASN A 206 -13.87 6.71 16.50
CA ASN A 206 -13.43 7.07 17.84
C ASN A 206 -13.15 8.59 17.92
N GLU A 207 -12.50 9.04 19.00
CA GLU A 207 -12.20 10.47 19.20
C GLU A 207 -11.15 11.03 18.23
N ASP A 208 -10.21 10.18 17.77
CA ASP A 208 -9.05 10.59 16.97
C ASP A 208 -9.21 10.32 15.46
N MET A 209 -10.11 9.41 15.11
CA MET A 209 -10.27 8.86 13.76
C MET A 209 -11.72 8.46 13.47
N HIS A 210 -12.18 8.88 12.31
CA HIS A 210 -13.45 8.48 11.73
C HIS A 210 -13.18 8.11 10.28
N VAL A 211 -13.34 6.82 9.96
CA VAL A 211 -13.16 6.28 8.61
C VAL A 211 -14.34 5.39 8.29
N TRP A 212 -14.78 5.41 7.04
CA TRP A 212 -15.84 4.53 6.59
C TRP A 212 -15.71 4.26 5.10
N TRP A 213 -16.20 3.12 4.65
CA TRP A 213 -16.07 2.68 3.26
C TRP A 213 -17.28 1.86 2.86
N GLY A 214 -17.45 1.67 1.56
CA GLY A 214 -18.64 0.99 1.06
C GLY A 214 -18.53 0.55 -0.37
N PHE A 215 -19.59 -0.12 -0.80
CA PHE A 215 -19.83 -0.54 -2.16
C PHE A 215 -21.30 -0.31 -2.49
N ASP A 216 -21.58 0.32 -3.64
CA ASP A 216 -22.92 0.75 -4.05
C ASP A 216 -23.84 -0.40 -4.51
N GLY A 217 -23.32 -1.63 -4.60
CA GLY A 217 -24.06 -2.78 -5.13
C GLY A 217 -24.04 -2.89 -6.65
N LYS A 218 -23.36 -1.97 -7.33
CA LYS A 218 -23.23 -1.89 -8.79
C LYS A 218 -21.77 -2.03 -9.15
N ASP A 219 -21.01 -0.95 -9.14
CA ASP A 219 -19.66 -0.90 -9.72
C ASP A 219 -18.68 -0.08 -8.89
N THR A 220 -19.17 0.70 -7.91
CA THR A 220 -18.34 1.67 -7.20
C THR A 220 -18.07 1.23 -5.78
N THR A 221 -16.80 0.92 -5.50
CA THR A 221 -16.28 0.79 -4.15
C THR A 221 -15.60 2.10 -3.76
N TRP A 222 -15.79 2.55 -2.54
CA TRP A 222 -15.35 3.86 -2.10
C TRP A 222 -14.95 3.84 -0.63
N GLU A 223 -14.13 4.80 -0.23
CA GLU A 223 -13.79 5.06 1.17
C GLU A 223 -13.90 6.55 1.48
N VAL A 224 -13.98 6.87 2.76
CA VAL A 224 -13.77 8.19 3.31
C VAL A 224 -12.69 8.08 4.37
N ASP A 225 -11.58 8.75 4.10
CA ASP A 225 -10.41 8.73 4.96
C ASP A 225 -10.61 9.60 6.22
N PHE A 226 -9.60 9.62 7.10
CA PHE A 226 -9.63 10.38 8.35
C PHE A 226 -9.71 11.90 8.15
N SER A 227 -9.51 12.40 6.94
CA SER A 227 -9.70 13.82 6.60
C SER A 227 -11.14 14.15 6.20
N GLY A 228 -12.01 13.13 6.15
CA GLY A 228 -13.40 13.25 5.71
C GLY A 228 -13.54 13.33 4.19
N LEU A 229 -12.51 12.93 3.43
CA LEU A 229 -12.52 13.01 1.99
C LEU A 229 -12.92 11.69 1.34
N PRO A 230 -14.01 11.65 0.55
CA PRO A 230 -14.37 10.47 -0.19
C PRO A 230 -13.44 10.22 -1.38
N SER A 231 -13.08 8.97 -1.61
CA SER A 231 -12.32 8.50 -2.75
C SER A 231 -12.94 7.22 -3.31
N VAL A 232 -12.83 7.02 -4.63
CA VAL A 232 -13.20 5.75 -5.26
C VAL A 232 -12.00 4.83 -5.20
N LEU A 233 -12.21 3.64 -4.65
CA LEU A 233 -11.23 2.56 -4.57
C LEU A 233 -11.13 1.87 -5.92
N GLU A 234 -9.91 1.64 -6.37
CA GLU A 234 -9.59 0.99 -7.65
C GLU A 234 -8.63 -0.17 -7.40
N LEU A 235 -8.49 -1.07 -8.40
CA LEU A 235 -7.47 -2.12 -8.41
C LEU A 235 -7.44 -2.93 -7.08
N ASP A 236 -6.27 -3.10 -6.47
CA ASP A 236 -6.07 -3.91 -5.25
C ASP A 236 -6.96 -3.43 -4.08
N ASP A 237 -7.17 -2.12 -3.91
CA ASP A 237 -7.98 -1.57 -2.82
C ASP A 237 -9.46 -1.97 -2.96
N ARG A 238 -9.99 -1.87 -4.20
CA ARG A 238 -11.34 -2.32 -4.52
C ARG A 238 -11.49 -3.81 -4.27
N GLU A 239 -10.55 -4.60 -4.79
CA GLU A 239 -10.60 -6.06 -4.72
C GLU A 239 -10.53 -6.56 -3.27
N THR A 240 -9.60 -6.02 -2.50
CA THR A 240 -9.42 -6.33 -1.07
C THR A 240 -10.67 -5.97 -0.27
N SER A 241 -11.21 -4.76 -0.46
CA SER A 241 -12.40 -4.29 0.25
C SER A 241 -13.62 -5.19 -0.01
N LEU A 242 -13.85 -5.56 -1.28
CA LEU A 242 -14.95 -6.45 -1.67
C LEU A 242 -14.77 -7.86 -1.13
N LEU A 243 -13.59 -8.48 -1.35
CA LEU A 243 -13.32 -9.87 -0.95
C LEU A 243 -13.40 -10.03 0.57
N CYS A 244 -12.72 -9.17 1.34
CA CYS A 244 -12.72 -9.22 2.80
C CYS A 244 -14.14 -9.06 3.38
N THR A 245 -14.92 -8.12 2.81
CA THR A 245 -16.26 -7.81 3.31
C THR A 245 -17.27 -8.89 2.94
N TRP A 246 -17.32 -9.29 1.67
CA TRP A 246 -18.26 -10.31 1.21
C TRP A 246 -18.00 -11.67 1.84
N ILE A 247 -16.74 -12.08 2.03
CA ILE A 247 -16.42 -13.36 2.69
C ILE A 247 -16.88 -13.35 4.16
N ARG A 248 -16.62 -12.25 4.88
CA ARG A 248 -17.01 -12.11 6.29
C ARG A 248 -18.53 -12.14 6.48
N ASN A 249 -19.28 -11.46 5.61
CA ASN A 249 -20.74 -11.34 5.75
C ASN A 249 -21.54 -12.39 4.96
N GLY A 250 -20.87 -13.25 4.19
CA GLY A 250 -21.46 -14.33 3.42
C GLY A 250 -22.01 -13.94 2.04
N CYS A 251 -22.03 -12.66 1.65
CA CYS A 251 -22.58 -12.21 0.36
C CYS A 251 -21.93 -12.88 -0.86
N TRP A 252 -20.68 -13.33 -0.75
CA TRP A 252 -19.99 -14.08 -1.81
C TRP A 252 -20.66 -15.41 -2.21
N LEU A 253 -21.58 -15.94 -1.38
CA LEU A 253 -22.33 -17.18 -1.65
C LEU A 253 -23.67 -16.93 -2.35
N VAL A 254 -24.11 -15.67 -2.43
CA VAL A 254 -25.35 -15.28 -3.12
C VAL A 254 -25.20 -15.59 -4.60
N PRO A 255 -26.11 -16.36 -5.23
CA PRO A 255 -25.91 -16.87 -6.59
C PRO A 255 -25.55 -15.81 -7.63
N GLU A 256 -26.20 -14.65 -7.59
CA GLU A 256 -25.95 -13.53 -8.49
C GLU A 256 -24.51 -13.01 -8.34
N ILE A 257 -24.04 -12.79 -7.11
CA ILE A 257 -22.68 -12.32 -6.83
C ILE A 257 -21.66 -13.43 -7.18
N ARG A 258 -21.92 -14.65 -6.69
CA ARG A 258 -21.03 -15.79 -6.84
C ARG A 258 -20.76 -16.14 -8.30
N ASN A 259 -21.80 -16.17 -9.12
CA ASN A 259 -21.70 -16.67 -10.49
C ASN A 259 -21.30 -15.56 -11.48
N GLU A 260 -21.64 -14.30 -11.21
CA GLU A 260 -21.38 -13.19 -12.14
C GLU A 260 -20.12 -12.40 -11.80
N ARG A 261 -19.73 -12.33 -10.51
CA ARG A 261 -18.65 -11.45 -10.04
C ARG A 261 -17.43 -12.18 -9.52
N LEU A 262 -17.51 -13.48 -9.24
CA LEU A 262 -16.43 -14.24 -8.63
C LEU A 262 -15.98 -15.41 -9.52
N ARG A 263 -14.67 -15.67 -9.48
CA ARG A 263 -14.06 -16.92 -9.93
C ARG A 263 -13.64 -17.68 -8.69
N ILE A 264 -14.20 -18.87 -8.49
CA ILE A 264 -13.93 -19.71 -7.33
C ILE A 264 -13.43 -21.06 -7.81
N LYS A 265 -12.31 -21.52 -7.25
CA LYS A 265 -11.80 -22.87 -7.47
C LYS A 265 -11.31 -23.49 -6.16
N LEU A 266 -11.22 -24.81 -6.14
CA LEU A 266 -10.48 -25.52 -5.10
C LEU A 266 -8.99 -25.29 -5.33
N ALA A 267 -8.24 -25.00 -4.28
CA ALA A 267 -6.78 -24.98 -4.37
C ALA A 267 -6.31 -26.43 -4.63
N GLU A 268 -5.49 -26.62 -5.67
CA GLU A 268 -5.10 -27.96 -6.15
C GLU A 268 -4.04 -28.63 -5.25
N ASP A 269 -3.29 -27.87 -4.43
CA ASP A 269 -2.26 -28.37 -3.49
C ASP A 269 -2.05 -27.43 -2.28
N GLU A 270 -1.24 -27.85 -1.29
CA GLU A 270 -0.79 -26.99 -0.17
C GLU A 270 0.07 -25.80 -0.64
N GLU A 271 0.67 -25.89 -1.83
CA GLU A 271 1.52 -24.85 -2.42
C GLU A 271 0.76 -23.54 -2.60
N GLU A 272 1.43 -22.45 -2.27
CA GLU A 272 0.88 -21.10 -2.38
C GLU A 272 1.01 -20.56 -3.79
N PRO A 273 0.19 -19.57 -4.19
CA PRO A 273 0.38 -18.86 -5.45
C PRO A 273 1.81 -18.31 -5.55
N GLU A 274 2.46 -18.45 -6.72
CA GLU A 274 3.86 -18.04 -6.92
C GLU A 274 4.13 -16.58 -6.52
N ASP A 275 3.17 -15.69 -6.77
CA ASP A 275 3.24 -14.26 -6.42
C ASP A 275 3.38 -14.01 -4.91
N TRP A 276 2.88 -14.91 -4.07
CA TRP A 276 2.95 -14.78 -2.61
C TRP A 276 4.33 -15.08 -2.05
N GLY A 277 5.08 -15.98 -2.70
CA GLY A 277 6.48 -16.25 -2.35
C GLY A 277 7.34 -14.99 -2.45
N LEU A 278 7.12 -14.20 -3.51
CA LEU A 278 7.80 -12.92 -3.71
C LEU A 278 7.38 -11.87 -2.67
N LEU A 279 6.08 -11.73 -2.40
CA LEU A 279 5.58 -10.78 -1.40
C LEU A 279 6.09 -11.12 0.02
N ARG A 280 6.21 -12.39 0.38
CA ARG A 280 6.86 -12.78 1.66
C ARG A 280 8.33 -12.45 1.71
N GLU A 281 9.07 -12.73 0.64
CA GLU A 281 10.48 -12.35 0.58
C GLU A 281 10.65 -10.83 0.77
N GLN A 282 9.68 -10.04 0.32
CA GLN A 282 9.61 -8.59 0.53
C GLN A 282 9.29 -8.24 1.99
N SER A 283 8.22 -8.80 2.57
CA SER A 283 7.77 -8.43 3.92
C SER A 283 8.66 -8.96 5.06
N PHE A 284 9.37 -10.08 4.85
CA PHE A 284 10.14 -10.76 5.92
C PHE A 284 11.64 -10.90 5.64
N GLY A 285 12.10 -10.65 4.41
CA GLY A 285 13.46 -10.95 3.98
C GLY A 285 13.78 -12.46 3.92
N ARG A 286 14.78 -12.86 3.13
CA ARG A 286 15.14 -14.28 2.91
C ARG A 286 15.53 -15.05 4.18
N ALA A 287 15.96 -14.37 5.25
CA ALA A 287 16.40 -15.02 6.48
C ALA A 287 15.27 -15.74 7.23
N SER A 288 14.01 -15.31 7.06
CA SER A 288 12.85 -15.95 7.70
C SER A 288 12.30 -17.13 6.88
N ALA A 289 12.37 -17.05 5.55
CA ALA A 289 11.94 -18.13 4.66
C ALA A 289 12.78 -19.42 4.83
N ALA A 290 14.08 -19.29 5.11
CA ALA A 290 14.95 -20.43 5.39
C ALA A 290 14.79 -21.01 6.82
N ALA A 291 14.16 -20.28 7.74
CA ALA A 291 13.91 -20.74 9.11
C ALA A 291 12.64 -21.62 9.23
N GLY A 292 11.85 -21.73 8.16
CA GLY A 292 10.64 -22.55 8.11
C GLY A 292 10.87 -24.06 8.18
N GLU A 293 12.12 -24.53 8.04
CA GLU A 293 12.43 -25.98 8.12
C GLU A 293 12.98 -26.45 9.48
N GLU A 294 13.39 -25.58 10.41
CA GLU A 294 14.00 -26.04 11.67
C GLU A 294 13.57 -25.32 12.98
N ALA A 295 12.61 -24.39 12.96
CA ALA A 295 12.12 -23.75 14.19
C ALA A 295 10.96 -24.52 14.86
N SER A 296 11.22 -25.77 15.30
CA SER A 296 10.42 -26.39 16.35
C SER A 296 11.04 -26.06 17.71
N THR A 297 10.20 -25.58 18.64
CA THR A 297 10.47 -25.35 20.07
C THR A 297 11.28 -24.11 20.45
N SER A 298 10.59 -22.99 20.75
CA SER A 298 10.54 -22.41 22.11
C SER A 298 9.93 -20.98 22.13
N GLY A 299 8.92 -20.78 22.99
CA GLY A 299 8.76 -19.54 23.74
C GLY A 299 7.99 -18.36 23.12
N MET A 300 6.74 -18.55 22.71
CA MET A 300 5.73 -17.46 22.67
C MET A 300 4.57 -17.82 23.61
N PRO A 301 4.03 -16.87 24.41
CA PRO A 301 2.85 -17.13 25.21
C PRO A 301 1.65 -17.36 24.28
N ALA A 302 0.88 -18.40 24.57
CA ALA A 302 -0.26 -18.86 23.78
C ALA A 302 -1.40 -17.84 23.81
N GLU A 303 -1.44 -16.93 22.83
CA GLU A 303 -2.64 -16.17 22.44
C GLU A 303 -3.34 -16.89 21.30
N GLY A 304 -4.63 -17.19 21.48
CA GLY A 304 -5.55 -17.68 20.46
C GLY A 304 -5.17 -19.02 19.84
N LYS A 305 -5.69 -20.13 20.37
CA LYS A 305 -5.79 -21.37 19.60
C LYS A 305 -6.74 -21.14 18.41
N GLY A 306 -6.21 -20.64 17.30
CA GLY A 306 -6.77 -20.94 15.99
C GLY A 306 -6.92 -22.47 15.90
N ALA A 307 -8.07 -22.91 15.39
CA ALA A 307 -8.33 -24.34 15.16
C ALA A 307 -7.10 -24.95 14.47
N GLY A 308 -6.54 -26.00 15.06
CA GLY A 308 -5.32 -26.61 14.54
C GLY A 308 -5.51 -26.99 13.07
N ARG A 309 -4.54 -26.65 12.22
CA ARG A 309 -4.40 -27.21 10.86
C ARG A 309 -4.51 -28.72 10.97
N GLY A 310 -5.67 -29.24 10.63
CA GLY A 310 -6.07 -30.63 10.79
C GLY A 310 -6.68 -31.13 9.50
N ARG A 311 -6.79 -32.45 9.36
CA ARG A 311 -7.34 -33.18 8.21
C ARG A 311 -8.78 -32.80 7.77
N ASN A 312 -9.36 -31.73 8.31
CA ASN A 312 -10.76 -31.33 8.19
C ASN A 312 -10.91 -29.88 7.68
N THR A 313 -10.06 -29.47 6.73
CA THR A 313 -10.21 -28.17 6.06
C THR A 313 -10.22 -28.33 4.54
N ALA A 314 -10.91 -27.41 3.88
CA ALA A 314 -10.91 -27.24 2.44
C ALA A 314 -10.46 -25.81 2.14
N THR A 315 -9.67 -25.64 1.09
CA THR A 315 -9.12 -24.34 0.71
C THR A 315 -9.69 -23.91 -0.63
N LEU A 316 -10.24 -22.70 -0.65
CA LEU A 316 -10.79 -22.06 -1.83
C LEU A 316 -9.90 -20.90 -2.26
N GLU A 317 -9.70 -20.76 -3.56
CA GLU A 317 -9.18 -19.55 -4.17
C GLU A 317 -10.36 -18.74 -4.72
N VAL A 318 -10.49 -17.50 -4.26
CA VAL A 318 -11.58 -16.59 -4.60
C VAL A 318 -10.97 -15.32 -5.22
N THR A 319 -11.34 -15.02 -6.45
CA THR A 319 -10.86 -13.86 -7.21
C THR A 319 -12.06 -13.13 -7.78
N LEU A 320 -12.04 -11.80 -7.86
CA LEU A 320 -13.04 -11.10 -8.67
C LEU A 320 -12.92 -11.51 -10.14
N ALA A 321 -14.04 -11.55 -10.86
CA ALA A 321 -14.06 -11.90 -12.28
C ALA A 321 -13.18 -10.96 -13.13
N ASP A 322 -13.15 -9.68 -12.75
CA ASP A 322 -12.35 -8.61 -13.38
C ASP A 322 -11.04 -8.30 -12.64
N GLY A 323 -10.73 -9.01 -11.56
CA GLY A 323 -9.60 -8.73 -10.67
C GLY A 323 -8.35 -9.58 -10.89
N LYS A 324 -7.27 -9.22 -10.18
CA LYS A 324 -6.00 -9.96 -10.10
C LYS A 324 -5.70 -10.52 -8.69
N VAL A 325 -6.21 -9.88 -7.64
CA VAL A 325 -6.07 -10.29 -6.25
C VAL A 325 -6.83 -11.58 -6.02
N THR A 326 -6.10 -12.62 -5.65
CA THR A 326 -6.66 -13.92 -5.31
C THR A 326 -6.59 -14.13 -3.80
N ALA A 327 -7.76 -14.20 -3.18
CA ALA A 327 -7.93 -14.56 -1.79
C ALA A 327 -7.87 -16.08 -1.59
N ARG A 328 -7.11 -16.52 -0.60
CA ARG A 328 -7.06 -17.92 -0.14
C ARG A 328 -7.91 -18.05 1.12
N LEU A 329 -9.03 -18.75 1.01
CA LEU A 329 -10.01 -18.95 2.07
C LEU A 329 -9.95 -20.39 2.58
N GLU A 330 -9.53 -20.57 3.83
CA GLU A 330 -9.60 -21.84 4.55
C GLU A 330 -10.98 -22.00 5.20
N VAL A 331 -11.59 -23.16 4.98
CA VAL A 331 -12.94 -23.52 5.44
C VAL A 331 -12.87 -24.81 6.25
N CYS A 332 -13.54 -24.84 7.41
CA CYS A 332 -13.71 -26.07 8.19
C CYS A 332 -14.68 -27.03 7.49
N THR A 333 -14.30 -28.27 7.18
CA THR A 333 -15.19 -29.24 6.53
C THR A 333 -16.19 -29.91 7.49
N ASP A 334 -16.00 -29.74 8.80
CA ASP A 334 -16.96 -30.25 9.80
C ASP A 334 -18.12 -29.28 10.02
N THR A 335 -17.82 -27.97 10.02
CA THR A 335 -18.80 -26.92 10.31
C THR A 335 -19.20 -26.11 9.08
N TRP A 336 -18.46 -26.25 7.97
CA TRP A 336 -18.57 -25.43 6.76
C TRP A 336 -18.57 -23.94 7.05
N ARG A 337 -17.61 -23.50 7.87
CA ARG A 337 -17.38 -22.10 8.25
C ARG A 337 -16.04 -21.61 7.74
N PRO A 338 -15.92 -20.32 7.34
CA PRO A 338 -14.64 -19.64 7.17
C PRO A 338 -13.81 -19.77 8.45
N LEU A 339 -12.52 -20.04 8.29
CA LEU A 339 -11.56 -20.04 9.38
C LEU A 339 -10.58 -18.90 9.20
N ASP A 340 -9.88 -18.91 8.07
CA ASP A 340 -8.83 -17.96 7.75
C ASP A 340 -8.99 -17.50 6.29
N LEU A 341 -8.92 -16.20 6.08
CA LEU A 341 -8.76 -15.56 4.78
C LEU A 341 -7.36 -14.99 4.72
N THR A 342 -6.64 -15.23 3.63
CA THR A 342 -5.34 -14.58 3.38
C THR A 342 -5.35 -14.02 1.97
N LEU A 343 -4.83 -12.81 1.79
CA LEU A 343 -4.73 -12.17 0.47
C LEU A 343 -3.59 -11.14 0.42
N PRO A 344 -3.07 -10.84 -0.78
CA PRO A 344 -2.16 -9.72 -0.96
C PRO A 344 -2.91 -8.40 -0.89
N VAL A 345 -2.36 -7.43 -0.17
CA VAL A 345 -2.88 -6.07 0.00
C VAL A 345 -1.71 -5.10 -0.02
N CYS A 346 -1.67 -4.21 -1.01
CA CYS A 346 -0.73 -3.10 -1.07
C CYS A 346 0.75 -3.50 -0.84
N GLY A 347 1.21 -4.56 -1.52
CA GLY A 347 2.57 -5.09 -1.40
C GLY A 347 2.87 -5.83 -0.10
N ASP A 348 1.86 -6.07 0.73
CA ASP A 348 1.94 -6.94 1.89
C ASP A 348 0.95 -8.12 1.77
N ILE A 349 1.00 -9.04 2.73
CA ILE A 349 0.00 -10.11 2.88
C ILE A 349 -0.77 -9.87 4.17
N GLU A 350 -2.09 -9.82 4.05
CA GLU A 350 -2.97 -9.76 5.21
C GLU A 350 -3.62 -11.10 5.46
N LYS A 351 -3.74 -11.43 6.76
CA LYS A 351 -4.49 -12.60 7.22
C LYS A 351 -5.65 -12.13 8.10
N THR A 352 -6.85 -12.59 7.79
CA THR A 352 -8.05 -12.42 8.61
C THR A 352 -8.48 -13.77 9.16
N THR A 353 -8.60 -13.89 10.48
CA THR A 353 -9.12 -15.07 11.18
C THR A 353 -10.53 -14.77 11.68
N TYR A 354 -11.44 -15.73 11.46
CA TYR A 354 -12.83 -15.66 11.88
C TYR A 354 -13.10 -16.70 12.96
N THR A 355 -13.73 -16.29 14.06
CA THR A 355 -14.08 -17.19 15.16
C THR A 355 -15.52 -16.97 15.63
N ASP A 356 -16.05 -17.98 16.32
CA ASP A 356 -17.33 -17.92 17.03
C ASP A 356 -18.50 -17.48 16.14
N PHE A 357 -18.67 -18.13 14.98
CA PHE A 357 -19.84 -17.91 14.13
C PHE A 357 -21.13 -18.20 14.90
N VAL A 358 -22.02 -17.22 14.91
CA VAL A 358 -23.31 -17.28 15.61
C VAL A 358 -24.43 -16.88 14.68
N GLN A 359 -25.63 -17.39 14.94
CA GLN A 359 -26.85 -16.91 14.30
C GLN A 359 -27.26 -15.62 15.00
N MET A 360 -27.27 -14.50 14.28
CA MET A 360 -27.60 -13.16 14.79
C MET A 360 -28.89 -12.63 14.16
N GLY A 361 -29.53 -11.69 14.86
CA GLY A 361 -30.79 -11.06 14.45
C GLY A 361 -32.04 -11.89 14.80
N PRO A 362 -33.24 -11.35 14.53
CA PRO A 362 -34.50 -12.06 14.75
C PRO A 362 -34.50 -13.40 13.99
N ASP A 363 -34.89 -14.47 14.68
CA ASP A 363 -34.96 -15.85 14.15
C ASP A 363 -33.63 -16.43 13.60
N GLY A 364 -32.48 -15.84 13.94
CA GLY A 364 -31.18 -16.28 13.41
C GLY A 364 -31.04 -16.01 11.91
N ALA A 365 -31.46 -14.82 11.48
CA ALA A 365 -31.52 -14.44 10.08
C ALA A 365 -30.15 -14.47 9.36
N VAL A 366 -29.05 -14.20 10.07
CA VAL A 366 -27.70 -14.12 9.49
C VAL A 366 -26.72 -14.89 10.36
N CYS A 367 -25.88 -15.73 9.75
CA CYS A 367 -24.75 -16.32 10.46
C CYS A 367 -23.49 -15.49 10.24
N TYR A 368 -22.95 -14.93 11.32
CA TYR A 368 -21.88 -13.93 11.27
C TYR A 368 -20.78 -14.27 12.30
N PRO A 369 -19.49 -14.01 12.03
CA PRO A 369 -18.42 -14.25 13.00
C PRO A 369 -18.51 -13.25 14.17
N LYS A 370 -18.56 -13.76 15.41
CA LYS A 370 -18.60 -12.89 16.58
C LYS A 370 -17.28 -12.16 16.82
N HIS A 371 -16.16 -12.76 16.41
CA HIS A 371 -14.84 -12.14 16.52
C HIS A 371 -14.07 -12.33 15.21
N THR A 372 -13.52 -11.24 14.71
CA THR A 372 -12.67 -11.21 13.51
C THR A 372 -11.35 -10.54 13.88
N VAL A 373 -10.24 -11.15 13.49
CA VAL A 373 -8.89 -10.62 13.73
C VAL A 373 -8.16 -10.51 12.41
N GLN A 374 -7.77 -9.30 12.02
CA GLN A 374 -6.97 -9.02 10.84
C GLN A 374 -5.56 -8.64 11.25
N VAL A 375 -4.56 -9.26 10.64
CA VAL A 375 -3.14 -9.05 10.91
C VAL A 375 -2.43 -8.86 9.58
N ALA A 376 -1.75 -7.73 9.43
CA ALA A 376 -0.83 -7.52 8.32
C ALA A 376 0.54 -8.14 8.63
N SER A 377 1.22 -8.62 7.60
CA SER A 377 2.49 -9.34 7.77
C SER A 377 3.57 -8.42 8.37
N GLY A 378 3.56 -7.12 8.02
CA GLY A 378 4.37 -6.06 8.61
C GLY A 378 4.11 -5.79 10.10
N GLY A 379 3.02 -6.31 10.65
CA GLY A 379 2.50 -5.98 11.99
C GLY A 379 1.23 -5.17 11.90
N GLY A 380 0.67 -4.81 13.05
CA GLY A 380 -0.67 -4.22 13.11
C GLY A 380 -1.72 -5.32 13.26
N LYS A 381 -2.69 -5.03 14.11
CA LYS A 381 -3.78 -5.95 14.43
C LYS A 381 -5.05 -5.13 14.53
N ASN A 382 -6.03 -5.48 13.70
CA ASN A 382 -7.38 -4.96 13.78
C ASN A 382 -8.29 -6.07 14.30
N GLU A 383 -9.10 -5.77 15.30
CA GLU A 383 -10.04 -6.72 15.89
C GLU A 383 -11.45 -6.16 15.84
N TYR A 384 -12.42 -7.00 15.54
CA TYR A 384 -13.83 -6.64 15.46
C TYR A 384 -14.65 -7.64 16.28
N TRP A 385 -15.49 -7.14 17.16
CA TRP A 385 -16.42 -7.92 17.98
C TRP A 385 -17.85 -7.54 17.61
N ALA A 386 -18.56 -8.46 16.96
CA ALA A 386 -19.96 -8.27 16.63
C ALA A 386 -20.84 -8.54 17.86
N GLU A 387 -21.68 -7.58 18.21
CA GLU A 387 -22.49 -7.62 19.44
C GLU A 387 -23.98 -7.67 19.14
N ARG A 388 -24.43 -6.92 18.13
CA ARG A 388 -25.83 -6.79 17.75
C ARG A 388 -26.01 -6.94 16.25
N CYS A 389 -27.17 -7.45 15.86
CA CYS A 389 -27.59 -7.53 14.47
C CYS A 389 -29.06 -7.16 14.35
N GLU A 390 -29.38 -6.33 13.37
CA GLU A 390 -30.74 -5.96 12.99
C GLU A 390 -30.97 -6.26 11.51
N VAL A 391 -32.23 -6.58 11.18
CA VAL A 391 -32.65 -6.88 9.81
C VAL A 391 -33.70 -5.86 9.40
N GLU A 392 -33.33 -4.95 8.52
CA GLU A 392 -34.18 -3.91 7.97
C GLU A 392 -34.93 -4.47 6.73
N ARG A 393 -36.26 -4.27 6.68
CA ARG A 393 -37.14 -4.74 5.58
C ARG A 393 -38.03 -3.59 5.08
N GLY A 394 -38.48 -3.66 3.82
CA GLY A 394 -39.49 -2.73 3.27
C GLY A 394 -38.98 -1.29 3.14
N ALA A 395 -39.79 -0.29 3.52
CA ALA A 395 -39.47 1.14 3.34
C ALA A 395 -38.18 1.60 4.04
N ALA A 396 -37.76 0.92 5.12
CA ALA A 396 -36.48 1.18 5.80
C ALA A 396 -35.27 0.86 4.90
N MET A 397 -35.39 -0.13 4.01
CA MET A 397 -34.34 -0.50 3.05
C MET A 397 -34.10 0.61 2.01
N THR A 398 -35.17 1.28 1.55
CA THR A 398 -35.06 2.35 0.55
C THR A 398 -34.39 3.60 1.12
N ALA A 399 -34.66 3.92 2.39
CA ALA A 399 -33.97 5.00 3.11
C ALA A 399 -32.50 4.67 3.44
N GLY A 400 -32.15 3.38 3.53
CA GLY A 400 -30.77 2.92 3.72
C GLY A 400 -29.94 2.86 2.43
N ALA A 401 -30.58 2.80 1.26
CA ALA A 401 -29.91 2.68 -0.04
C ALA A 401 -29.00 3.87 -0.35
N GLU A 402 -29.40 5.08 0.05
CA GLU A 402 -28.58 6.30 -0.06
C GLU A 402 -27.26 6.20 0.72
N ARG A 403 -27.17 5.33 1.73
CA ARG A 403 -25.93 5.16 2.53
C ARG A 403 -24.88 4.28 1.86
N PHE A 404 -25.24 3.54 0.82
CA PHE A 404 -24.27 2.76 0.03
C PHE A 404 -23.67 3.57 -1.11
N GLU A 405 -24.30 4.69 -1.46
CA GLU A 405 -23.82 5.58 -2.51
C GLU A 405 -22.54 6.29 -2.06
N VAL A 406 -21.67 6.56 -3.04
CA VAL A 406 -20.46 7.35 -2.81
C VAL A 406 -20.89 8.72 -2.28
N PRO A 407 -20.38 9.19 -1.14
CA PRO A 407 -20.63 10.55 -0.69
C PRO A 407 -20.16 11.57 -1.72
N GLU A 408 -20.74 12.77 -1.72
CA GLU A 408 -20.30 13.85 -2.59
C GLU A 408 -18.79 14.10 -2.40
N VAL A 409 -18.01 13.97 -3.48
CA VAL A 409 -16.55 14.15 -3.46
C VAL A 409 -16.26 15.64 -3.64
N PRO A 410 -15.87 16.40 -2.59
CA PRO A 410 -15.44 17.76 -2.78
C PRO A 410 -14.12 17.77 -3.60
N LEU A 411 -13.88 18.89 -4.29
CA LEU A 411 -12.68 19.05 -5.09
C LEU A 411 -11.42 18.85 -4.27
N PHE A 412 -11.40 19.27 -3.00
CA PHE A 412 -10.37 18.97 -2.00
C PHE A 412 -10.93 19.09 -0.57
N PRO A 413 -10.22 18.57 0.45
CA PRO A 413 -10.68 18.62 1.85
C PRO A 413 -10.95 20.04 2.37
N PRO A 414 -12.01 20.25 3.17
CA PRO A 414 -12.37 21.57 3.72
C PRO A 414 -11.40 22.09 4.81
N ASP A 415 -10.42 21.28 5.20
CA ASP A 415 -9.37 21.63 6.18
C ASP A 415 -8.28 22.56 5.61
N THR A 416 -8.36 22.87 4.32
CA THR A 416 -7.34 23.57 3.55
C THR A 416 -7.73 25.02 3.28
N SER A 417 -6.74 25.90 3.34
CA SER A 417 -6.85 27.32 2.97
C SER A 417 -5.62 27.76 2.19
N PHE A 418 -5.82 28.70 1.27
CA PHE A 418 -4.75 29.34 0.51
C PHE A 418 -4.49 30.74 1.06
N ASP A 419 -3.24 31.02 1.45
CA ASP A 419 -2.79 32.35 1.86
C ASP A 419 -2.38 33.17 0.62
N PRO A 420 -3.21 34.12 0.15
CA PRO A 420 -2.91 34.89 -1.05
C PRO A 420 -1.69 35.80 -0.89
N SER A 421 -1.25 36.05 0.35
CA SER A 421 -0.07 36.88 0.64
C SER A 421 1.25 36.11 0.56
N ALA A 422 1.22 34.77 0.57
CA ALA A 422 2.41 33.93 0.57
C ALA A 422 3.04 33.72 -0.83
N GLY A 423 2.37 34.19 -1.89
CA GLY A 423 2.75 33.92 -3.28
C GLY A 423 2.42 32.48 -3.72
N GLY A 424 2.22 32.27 -5.02
CA GLY A 424 1.89 30.95 -5.61
C GLY A 424 3.08 30.00 -5.76
N GLU A 425 4.19 30.22 -5.05
CA GLU A 425 5.44 29.47 -5.22
C GLU A 425 6.09 29.13 -3.89
N PHE A 426 6.85 28.03 -3.85
CA PHE A 426 7.74 27.70 -2.73
C PHE A 426 9.11 27.22 -3.21
N GLU A 427 10.13 27.44 -2.39
CA GLU A 427 11.49 26.97 -2.67
C GLU A 427 11.63 25.45 -2.42
N TYR A 428 12.34 24.77 -3.31
CA TYR A 428 12.79 23.39 -3.14
C TYR A 428 14.27 23.23 -3.47
N VAL A 429 14.81 22.09 -3.06
CA VAL A 429 16.16 21.63 -3.41
C VAL A 429 16.07 20.20 -3.94
N GLN A 430 16.78 19.90 -5.03
CA GLN A 430 17.00 18.50 -5.42
C GLN A 430 18.25 17.98 -4.71
N ALA A 431 18.09 16.99 -3.85
CA ALA A 431 19.20 16.31 -3.20
C ALA A 431 20.03 15.54 -4.24
N ARG A 432 21.28 15.21 -3.92
CA ARG A 432 22.14 14.45 -4.85
C ARG A 432 21.67 13.02 -5.13
N SER A 433 20.80 12.53 -4.28
CA SER A 433 20.07 11.27 -4.43
C SER A 433 18.83 11.41 -5.35
N GLY A 434 18.63 12.55 -5.99
CA GLY A 434 17.50 12.82 -6.91
C GLY A 434 16.23 13.33 -6.23
N HIS A 435 16.12 13.13 -4.91
CA HIS A 435 14.91 13.44 -4.13
C HIS A 435 14.65 14.95 -4.06
N ILE A 436 13.38 15.33 -4.12
CA ILE A 436 12.94 16.72 -3.97
C ILE A 436 12.65 16.98 -2.50
N VAL A 437 13.28 18.01 -1.93
CA VAL A 437 13.14 18.35 -0.52
C VAL A 437 12.73 19.82 -0.34
N VAL A 438 11.82 20.04 0.61
CA VAL A 438 11.14 21.31 0.87
C VAL A 438 11.14 21.62 2.36
N LYS A 439 10.81 22.86 2.72
CA LYS A 439 10.83 23.32 4.12
C LYS A 439 9.49 23.93 4.54
N PRO A 440 8.54 23.11 5.01
CA PRO A 440 7.26 23.60 5.51
C PRO A 440 7.41 24.23 6.91
N LYS A 441 6.33 24.89 7.36
CA LYS A 441 6.12 25.30 8.75
C LYS A 441 5.13 24.36 9.42
N ILE A 442 5.40 23.94 10.65
CA ILE A 442 4.48 23.16 11.47
C ILE A 442 4.09 24.00 12.69
N ASN A 443 2.79 24.06 12.99
CA ASN A 443 2.23 24.91 14.05
C ASN A 443 2.62 26.41 13.93
N GLY A 444 2.89 26.87 12.69
CA GLY A 444 3.35 28.23 12.40
C GLY A 444 4.86 28.45 12.57
N GLU A 445 5.60 27.47 13.07
CA GLU A 445 7.04 27.53 13.30
C GLU A 445 7.84 26.90 12.15
N ALA A 446 9.01 27.47 11.85
CA ALA A 446 9.92 26.87 10.89
C ALA A 446 10.61 25.65 11.52
N ILE A 447 10.57 24.51 10.81
CA ILE A 447 11.16 23.26 11.33
C ILE A 447 12.70 23.24 11.17
N PRO A 448 13.43 22.55 12.06
CA PRO A 448 14.89 22.42 12.01
C PRO A 448 15.33 21.30 11.04
N GLY A 449 14.88 21.35 9.79
CA GLY A 449 15.22 20.38 8.76
C GLY A 449 14.40 20.58 7.49
N MET A 450 14.40 19.57 6.62
CA MET A 450 13.60 19.53 5.41
C MET A 450 12.78 18.24 5.32
N MET A 451 11.69 18.28 4.55
CA MET A 451 10.83 17.14 4.28
C MET A 451 10.91 16.77 2.80
N ILE A 452 10.80 15.48 2.47
CA ILE A 452 10.74 15.01 1.09
C ILE A 452 9.36 15.38 0.53
N LEU A 453 9.28 15.92 -0.68
CA LEU A 453 8.03 16.10 -1.40
C LEU A 453 7.83 14.88 -2.31
N ASP A 454 6.93 13.98 -1.89
CA ASP A 454 6.94 12.59 -2.33
C ASP A 454 5.56 12.13 -2.80
N THR A 455 5.39 12.02 -4.11
CA THR A 455 4.15 11.50 -4.71
C THR A 455 3.95 10.01 -4.43
N GLY A 456 5.00 9.24 -4.13
CA GLY A 456 4.96 7.84 -3.76
C GLY A 456 4.64 7.58 -2.27
N ALA A 457 4.38 8.61 -1.48
CA ALA A 457 3.98 8.48 -0.08
C ALA A 457 2.47 8.66 0.10
N SER A 458 1.80 7.70 0.75
CA SER A 458 0.35 7.67 0.97
C SER A 458 -0.17 8.71 1.98
N GLY A 459 0.72 9.44 2.65
CA GLY A 459 0.37 10.48 3.62
C GLY A 459 1.59 11.19 4.17
N PHE A 460 1.42 11.98 5.24
CA PHE A 460 2.55 12.62 5.90
C PHE A 460 3.35 11.69 6.80
N VAL A 461 4.67 11.87 6.78
CA VAL A 461 5.60 11.20 7.70
C VAL A 461 6.36 12.24 8.51
N ILE A 462 6.59 11.94 9.78
CA ILE A 462 7.42 12.76 10.67
C ILE A 462 8.39 11.87 11.46
N THR A 463 9.60 12.37 11.71
CA THR A 463 10.50 11.68 12.64
C THR A 463 10.03 11.86 14.08
N LYS A 464 10.27 10.83 14.90
CA LYS A 464 10.01 10.88 16.34
C LYS A 464 10.65 12.10 17.00
N GLN A 465 11.91 12.39 16.64
CA GLN A 465 12.67 13.49 17.21
C GLN A 465 12.03 14.85 16.91
N LEU A 466 11.58 15.09 15.68
CA LEU A 466 10.89 16.33 15.34
C LEU A 466 9.52 16.41 16.05
N ALA A 467 8.73 15.33 16.01
CA ALA A 467 7.43 15.29 16.66
C ALA A 467 7.51 15.57 18.17
N ASP A 468 8.47 14.96 18.86
CA ASP A 468 8.71 15.17 20.29
C ASP A 468 9.20 16.61 20.56
N SER A 469 10.04 17.18 19.69
CA SER A 469 10.52 18.57 19.85
C SER A 469 9.42 19.62 19.67
N LEU A 470 8.41 19.31 18.86
CA LEU A 470 7.23 20.13 18.63
C LEU A 470 6.09 19.83 19.62
N ALA A 471 6.31 18.88 20.54
CA ALA A 471 5.31 18.39 21.50
C ALA A 471 3.98 17.99 20.85
N LEU A 472 4.05 17.23 19.75
CA LEU A 472 2.86 16.72 19.05
C LEU A 472 2.24 15.53 19.81
N ASP A 473 0.92 15.53 19.92
CA ASP A 473 0.16 14.45 20.54
C ASP A 473 0.36 13.14 19.78
N ALA A 474 0.56 12.05 20.52
CA ALA A 474 0.80 10.71 19.96
C ALA A 474 -0.35 9.77 20.31
N PHE A 475 -0.86 9.03 19.32
CA PHE A 475 -1.97 8.11 19.49
C PHE A 475 -1.89 6.95 18.50
N GLY A 476 -2.68 5.90 18.75
CA GLY A 476 -2.69 4.68 17.95
C GLY A 476 -1.39 3.88 17.96
N GLU A 477 -1.40 2.81 17.16
CA GLU A 477 -0.31 1.86 16.99
C GLU A 477 -0.10 1.60 15.50
N LEU A 478 1.10 1.94 15.03
CA LEU A 478 1.59 1.62 13.70
C LEU A 478 2.75 0.63 13.82
N TYR A 479 2.97 -0.16 12.78
CA TYR A 479 4.12 -1.05 12.72
C TYR A 479 4.90 -0.75 11.44
N VAL A 480 6.14 -0.33 11.61
CA VAL A 480 7.06 -0.09 10.49
C VAL A 480 7.96 -1.31 10.37
N ALA A 481 8.00 -1.90 9.17
CA ALA A 481 8.85 -3.04 8.88
C ALA A 481 10.34 -2.64 8.93
N GLY A 482 11.07 -3.21 9.89
CA GLY A 482 12.53 -3.16 9.98
C GLY A 482 13.13 -4.55 9.83
N VAL A 483 14.40 -4.62 9.42
CA VAL A 483 15.13 -5.85 9.04
C VAL A 483 15.18 -6.92 10.14
N THR A 484 15.11 -6.52 11.41
CA THR A 484 15.34 -7.40 12.55
C THR A 484 14.26 -7.33 13.62
N GLN A 485 13.52 -6.22 13.71
CA GLN A 485 12.43 -6.03 14.66
C GLN A 485 11.34 -5.12 14.07
N LYS A 486 10.08 -5.48 14.30
CA LYS A 486 8.95 -4.59 14.05
C LYS A 486 9.03 -3.43 15.05
N VAL A 487 9.18 -2.22 14.55
CA VAL A 487 9.21 -1.04 15.41
C VAL A 487 7.79 -0.53 15.56
N ARG A 488 7.26 -0.62 16.78
CA ARG A 488 6.00 0.04 17.12
C ARG A 488 6.20 1.54 16.97
N SER A 489 5.32 2.14 16.19
CA SER A 489 5.24 3.57 15.94
C SER A 489 3.83 4.08 16.24
N GLN A 490 3.60 5.37 16.03
CA GLN A 490 2.34 6.04 16.38
C GLN A 490 1.96 7.07 15.33
N PHE A 491 0.70 7.50 15.37
CA PHE A 491 0.28 8.72 14.71
C PHE A 491 0.65 9.94 15.53
N ARG A 492 0.87 11.06 14.86
CA ARG A 492 1.10 12.37 15.47
C ARG A 492 0.13 13.39 14.91
N ARG A 493 -0.49 14.20 15.78
CA ARG A 493 -1.37 15.30 15.35
C ARG A 493 -0.68 16.64 15.55
N ALA A 494 -0.56 17.44 14.49
CA ALA A 494 -0.22 18.85 14.62
C ALA A 494 -1.46 19.71 14.46
N LYS A 495 -1.41 20.98 14.89
CA LYS A 495 -2.52 21.92 14.69
C LYS A 495 -2.58 22.37 13.23
N THR A 496 -1.42 22.62 12.64
CA THR A 496 -1.34 23.16 11.27
C THR A 496 -0.03 22.78 10.60
N ILE A 497 -0.06 22.58 9.28
CA ILE A 497 1.13 22.59 8.42
C ILE A 497 0.94 23.62 7.30
N GLN A 498 2.02 24.27 6.88
CA GLN A 498 2.01 25.23 5.79
C GLN A 498 3.22 25.08 4.88
N LEU A 499 2.99 25.02 3.56
CA LEU A 499 4.03 25.07 2.53
C LEU A 499 3.58 26.05 1.44
N GLY A 500 4.35 27.13 1.24
CA GLY A 500 3.94 28.23 0.35
C GLY A 500 2.57 28.80 0.77
N PRO A 501 1.61 28.93 -0.16
CA PRO A 501 0.27 29.43 0.15
C PRO A 501 -0.63 28.38 0.80
N VAL A 502 -0.31 27.09 0.69
CA VAL A 502 -1.19 26.01 1.17
C VAL A 502 -1.02 25.85 2.67
N ARG A 503 -2.13 26.00 3.40
CA ARG A 503 -2.20 25.81 4.84
C ARG A 503 -3.30 24.83 5.19
N MET A 504 -2.93 23.77 5.91
CA MET A 504 -3.82 22.71 6.36
C MET A 504 -4.02 22.78 7.86
N LYS A 505 -5.22 22.45 8.32
CA LYS A 505 -5.58 22.29 9.74
C LYS A 505 -5.55 20.83 10.14
N ASP A 506 -5.17 20.59 11.39
CA ASP A 506 -5.18 19.30 12.05
C ASP A 506 -4.51 18.14 11.27
N PRO A 507 -3.34 18.36 10.61
CA PRO A 507 -2.69 17.31 9.81
C PRO A 507 -2.30 16.10 10.67
N LEU A 508 -2.54 14.92 10.10
CA LEU A 508 -2.12 13.63 10.64
C LEU A 508 -0.75 13.25 10.08
N PHE A 509 0.18 12.86 10.94
CA PHE A 509 1.47 12.32 10.53
C PHE A 509 1.62 10.88 11.01
N MET A 510 2.24 10.04 10.19
CA MET A 510 2.77 8.75 10.61
C MET A 510 4.19 8.97 11.16
N GLU A 511 4.45 8.55 12.39
CA GLU A 511 5.82 8.56 12.92
C GLU A 511 6.62 7.45 12.23
N MET A 512 7.76 7.77 11.62
CA MET A 512 8.67 6.77 11.05
C MET A 512 10.12 7.26 11.09
N SER A 513 11.07 6.32 11.12
CA SER A 513 12.48 6.64 10.87
C SER A 513 12.74 6.73 9.37
N ILE A 514 13.40 7.81 8.95
CA ILE A 514 13.74 8.10 7.55
C ILE A 514 15.25 8.22 7.34
N ASP A 515 16.03 7.67 8.27
CA ASP A 515 17.48 7.73 8.25
C ASP A 515 18.05 7.00 7.03
N GLY A 516 18.95 7.68 6.32
CA GLY A 516 19.70 7.10 5.20
C GLY A 516 18.91 6.94 3.90
N VAL A 517 17.67 7.44 3.82
CA VAL A 517 16.87 7.50 2.59
C VAL A 517 17.47 8.52 1.61
N VAL A 518 17.72 9.73 2.10
CA VAL A 518 18.22 10.84 1.29
C VAL A 518 19.69 11.09 1.56
N HIS A 519 20.47 11.24 0.49
CA HIS A 519 21.86 11.69 0.54
C HIS A 519 22.05 13.00 -0.22
N GLY A 520 22.93 13.86 0.31
CA GLY A 520 23.28 15.14 -0.31
C GLY A 520 22.24 16.25 -0.14
N SER A 521 21.32 16.12 0.83
CA SER A 521 20.47 17.22 1.28
C SER A 521 21.29 18.27 2.04
N PRO A 522 21.02 19.58 1.90
CA PRO A 522 21.69 20.63 2.66
C PRO A 522 21.34 20.68 4.16
N GLU A 523 20.22 20.09 4.56
CA GLU A 523 19.76 20.00 5.96
C GLU A 523 19.27 18.57 6.27
N PRO A 524 19.19 18.17 7.55
CA PRO A 524 18.62 16.87 7.94
C PRO A 524 17.21 16.68 7.39
N ILE A 525 16.89 15.46 6.97
CA ILE A 525 15.54 15.10 6.56
C ILE A 525 14.75 14.71 7.80
N VAL A 526 13.58 15.31 7.97
CA VAL A 526 12.77 15.21 9.19
C VAL A 526 11.32 14.77 8.93
N GLY A 527 10.97 14.51 7.67
CA GLY A 527 9.70 13.88 7.32
C GLY A 527 9.43 13.84 5.82
N ILE A 528 8.19 13.53 5.46
CA ILE A 528 7.71 13.40 4.08
C ILE A 528 6.36 14.11 3.96
N LEU A 529 6.18 14.83 2.85
CA LEU A 529 4.91 15.39 2.38
C LEU A 529 4.39 14.53 1.23
N GLY A 530 3.45 13.65 1.56
CA GLY A 530 2.83 12.71 0.62
C GLY A 530 1.49 13.18 0.06
N TYR A 531 0.64 12.20 -0.27
CA TYR A 531 -0.73 12.34 -0.79
C TYR A 531 -1.51 13.47 -0.13
N ASP A 532 -1.44 13.58 1.19
CA ASP A 532 -2.14 14.63 1.94
C ASP A 532 -1.90 16.03 1.38
N PHE A 533 -0.67 16.38 0.99
CA PHE A 533 -0.37 17.69 0.41
C PHE A 533 -0.89 17.79 -1.04
N PHE A 534 -0.60 16.78 -1.87
CA PHE A 534 -0.96 16.79 -3.29
C PHE A 534 -2.48 16.78 -3.50
N ARG A 535 -3.25 16.11 -2.65
CA ARG A 535 -4.72 16.04 -2.76
C ARG A 535 -5.41 17.40 -2.53
N ARG A 536 -4.69 18.38 -1.98
CA ARG A 536 -5.19 19.70 -1.56
C ARG A 536 -4.81 20.84 -2.48
N CYS A 537 -3.94 20.62 -3.46
CA CYS A 537 -3.47 21.67 -4.36
C CYS A 537 -3.07 21.11 -5.72
N VAL A 538 -2.91 21.99 -6.71
CA VAL A 538 -2.28 21.62 -7.97
C VAL A 538 -0.81 22.00 -7.90
N VAL A 539 0.08 21.03 -8.12
CA VAL A 539 1.54 21.22 -8.05
C VAL A 539 2.13 21.24 -9.45
N GLU A 540 2.79 22.32 -9.82
CA GLU A 540 3.52 22.46 -11.10
C GLU A 540 5.02 22.55 -10.84
N MET A 541 5.72 21.51 -11.26
CA MET A 541 7.18 21.41 -11.18
C MET A 541 7.80 21.83 -12.51
N PRO A 542 8.74 22.80 -12.53
CA PRO A 542 9.42 23.20 -13.75
C PRO A 542 10.44 22.13 -14.19
N PRO A 543 10.81 22.12 -15.49
CA PRO A 543 11.90 21.28 -15.96
C PRO A 543 13.21 21.75 -15.31
N HIS A 544 14.04 20.78 -14.94
CA HIS A 544 15.36 20.99 -14.39
C HIS A 544 16.39 20.22 -15.21
N GLN A 545 17.37 20.95 -15.73
CA GLN A 545 18.53 20.33 -16.36
C GLN A 545 19.37 19.64 -15.30
N GLN A 546 19.35 18.30 -15.28
CA GLN A 546 20.12 17.51 -14.34
C GLN A 546 21.58 17.95 -14.33
N GLN A 547 22.10 18.28 -13.15
CA GLN A 547 23.55 18.38 -12.99
C GLN A 547 24.14 16.98 -13.22
N PRO A 548 25.24 16.85 -13.98
CA PRO A 548 25.87 15.55 -14.20
C PRO A 548 26.14 14.92 -12.83
N VAL A 549 25.49 13.79 -12.56
CA VAL A 549 25.67 13.04 -11.31
C VAL A 549 27.14 12.65 -11.26
N MET A 550 27.96 13.39 -10.52
CA MET A 550 29.30 12.96 -10.18
C MET A 550 29.14 11.74 -9.25
N ARG A 551 29.04 10.56 -9.86
CA ARG A 551 29.15 9.26 -9.20
C ARG A 551 30.55 9.16 -8.62
N SER A 552 30.77 9.73 -7.45
CA SER A 552 32.08 9.75 -6.84
C SER A 552 31.98 9.28 -5.40
N GLY A 553 32.21 7.99 -5.21
CA GLY A 553 32.69 7.45 -3.94
C GLY A 553 34.12 7.93 -3.60
N LEU A 554 34.70 8.84 -4.38
CA LEU A 554 36.08 9.32 -4.26
C LEU A 554 36.18 10.80 -3.83
N VAL A 555 35.09 11.56 -3.86
CA VAL A 555 35.06 12.98 -3.46
C VAL A 555 34.08 13.12 -2.29
N PRO A 556 34.55 13.49 -1.09
CA PRO A 556 33.65 13.68 0.05
C PRO A 556 32.58 14.71 -0.27
N SER A 557 31.36 14.46 0.19
CA SER A 557 30.17 15.28 -0.08
C SER A 557 30.38 16.78 0.19
N SER A 558 31.26 17.12 1.13
CA SER A 558 31.65 18.48 1.52
C SER A 558 32.40 19.29 0.46
N TYR A 559 33.01 18.63 -0.54
CA TYR A 559 33.78 19.29 -1.61
C TYR A 559 32.97 19.52 -2.88
N LEU A 560 31.80 18.91 -2.98
CA LEU A 560 30.90 19.08 -4.11
C LEU A 560 30.03 20.34 -3.89
N PRO A 561 29.66 21.07 -4.97
CA PRO A 561 28.80 22.25 -4.87
C PRO A 561 27.51 21.97 -4.11
N LYS A 562 26.98 22.98 -3.41
CA LYS A 562 25.64 22.90 -2.84
C LYS A 562 24.62 22.83 -3.98
N PRO A 563 23.58 21.99 -3.88
CA PRO A 563 22.55 21.96 -4.90
C PRO A 563 21.85 23.33 -4.99
N PRO A 564 21.44 23.77 -6.19
CA PRO A 564 20.75 25.04 -6.36
C PRO A 564 19.37 25.01 -5.69
N ARG A 565 18.90 26.18 -5.27
CA ARG A 565 17.50 26.40 -4.86
C ARG A 565 16.68 26.74 -6.11
N MET A 566 15.50 26.16 -6.18
CA MET A 566 14.57 26.27 -7.31
C MET A 566 13.16 26.52 -6.76
N THR A 567 12.21 26.84 -7.62
CA THR A 567 10.81 27.10 -7.21
C THR A 567 9.84 26.12 -7.84
N ILE A 568 8.85 25.69 -7.06
CA ILE A 568 7.67 24.95 -7.52
C ILE A 568 6.48 25.88 -7.40
N LYS A 569 5.60 25.86 -8.40
CA LYS A 569 4.33 26.59 -8.35
C LYS A 569 3.24 25.72 -7.74
N VAL A 570 2.35 26.38 -7.01
CA VAL A 570 1.18 25.76 -6.40
C VAL A 570 -0.05 26.61 -6.67
N HIS A 571 -1.11 25.95 -7.13
CA HIS A 571 -2.36 26.62 -7.50
C HIS A 571 -3.52 26.15 -6.61
N ASP A 572 -4.45 27.07 -6.34
CA ASP A 572 -5.75 26.71 -5.76
C ASP A 572 -6.52 25.87 -6.80
N PRO A 573 -6.97 24.65 -6.46
CA PRO A 573 -7.71 23.82 -7.39
C PRO A 573 -8.97 24.47 -7.95
N ASN A 574 -9.60 25.41 -7.24
CA ASN A 574 -10.78 26.13 -7.72
C ASN A 574 -10.44 27.14 -8.83
N GLU A 575 -9.22 27.67 -8.83
CA GLU A 575 -8.77 28.70 -9.78
C GLU A 575 -7.96 28.13 -10.94
N TYR A 576 -7.50 26.89 -10.83
CA TYR A 576 -6.67 26.24 -11.85
C TYR A 576 -7.51 25.64 -13.00
N GLU A 577 -7.36 26.20 -14.20
CA GLU A 577 -8.08 25.75 -15.40
C GLU A 577 -7.33 24.70 -16.23
N GLY A 578 -6.03 24.51 -15.97
CA GLY A 578 -5.16 23.66 -16.77
C GLY A 578 -4.30 24.44 -17.77
N GLU A 579 -3.23 23.81 -18.23
CA GLU A 579 -2.34 24.38 -19.25
C GLU A 579 -2.85 24.07 -20.66
N GLU A 580 -2.88 25.10 -21.52
CA GLU A 580 -3.21 24.93 -22.93
C GLU A 580 -2.16 24.06 -23.63
N GLY A 581 -2.60 23.07 -24.42
CA GLY A 581 -1.71 22.13 -25.11
C GLY A 581 -1.18 20.97 -24.26
N ALA A 582 -1.47 20.93 -22.96
CA ALA A 582 -1.10 19.80 -22.12
C ALA A 582 -1.90 18.53 -22.47
N VAL A 583 -1.22 17.39 -22.59
CA VAL A 583 -1.86 16.08 -22.75
C VAL A 583 -2.16 15.50 -21.38
N TRP A 584 -3.35 15.81 -20.88
CA TRP A 584 -3.85 15.30 -19.60
C TRP A 584 -4.16 13.80 -19.67
N ARG A 585 -3.81 13.08 -18.60
CA ARG A 585 -4.16 11.68 -18.38
C ARG A 585 -4.72 11.49 -16.98
N ASP A 586 -5.73 10.63 -16.87
CA ASP A 586 -6.31 10.27 -15.59
C ASP A 586 -5.30 9.45 -14.77
N LEU A 587 -5.27 9.73 -13.47
CA LEU A 587 -4.52 9.00 -12.47
C LEU A 587 -5.42 7.95 -11.84
N GLN A 588 -4.88 6.75 -11.69
CA GLN A 588 -5.45 5.73 -10.81
C GLN A 588 -4.75 5.83 -9.46
N LEU A 589 -5.50 5.73 -8.36
CA LEU A 589 -4.92 5.72 -7.02
C LEU A 589 -4.96 4.31 -6.47
N VAL A 590 -3.82 3.85 -5.96
CA VAL A 590 -3.73 2.60 -5.18
C VAL A 590 -3.03 2.95 -3.88
N ALA A 591 -3.62 2.63 -2.73
CA ALA A 591 -3.14 3.05 -1.41
C ALA A 591 -2.84 4.57 -1.35
N ASN A 592 -3.69 5.37 -2.00
CA ASN A 592 -3.53 6.83 -2.13
C ASN A 592 -2.26 7.31 -2.88
N VAL A 593 -1.52 6.43 -3.56
CA VAL A 593 -0.39 6.84 -4.42
C VAL A 593 -0.76 6.80 -5.90
N PRO A 594 -0.27 7.76 -6.72
CA PRO A 594 -0.70 7.97 -8.09
C PRO A 594 -0.07 6.97 -9.04
N HIS A 595 -0.89 6.47 -9.95
CA HIS A 595 -0.49 5.55 -10.99
C HIS A 595 -0.98 6.04 -12.34
N ILE A 596 -0.15 5.84 -13.37
CA ILE A 596 -0.44 6.26 -14.74
C ILE A 596 -0.03 5.19 -15.74
N HIS A 597 -0.81 5.06 -16.80
CA HIS A 597 -0.44 4.21 -17.92
C HIS A 597 0.72 4.83 -18.70
N ALA A 598 1.74 4.01 -18.96
CA ALA A 598 2.85 4.35 -19.83
C ALA A 598 3.13 3.22 -20.81
N THR A 599 3.59 3.60 -21.99
CA THR A 599 4.01 2.67 -23.04
C THR A 599 5.53 2.64 -23.09
N PHE A 600 6.13 1.45 -23.12
CA PHE A 600 7.58 1.31 -23.18
C PHE A 600 8.00 0.23 -24.17
N ARG A 601 9.27 0.29 -24.58
CA ARG A 601 9.91 -0.75 -25.38
C ARG A 601 11.29 -1.08 -24.83
N LYS A 602 11.56 -2.37 -24.69
CA LYS A 602 12.88 -2.89 -24.30
C LYS A 602 13.91 -2.64 -25.41
N ASP A 603 15.19 -2.55 -25.03
CA ASP A 603 16.29 -2.55 -26.01
C ASP A 603 16.49 -3.94 -26.64
N GLY A 604 16.42 -4.04 -27.97
CA GLY A 604 16.42 -5.29 -28.73
C GLY A 604 15.96 -5.10 -30.19
N LYS A 605 16.39 -5.99 -31.11
CA LYS A 605 16.08 -5.89 -32.55
C LYS A 605 14.59 -6.07 -32.87
N ASP A 606 13.87 -6.85 -32.06
CA ASP A 606 12.48 -7.25 -32.26
C ASP A 606 11.60 -7.04 -31.01
N GLY A 607 11.95 -6.10 -30.12
CA GLY A 607 11.23 -5.91 -28.86
C GLY A 607 9.81 -5.37 -29.06
N ASP A 608 8.82 -6.08 -28.51
CA ASP A 608 7.42 -5.66 -28.52
C ASP A 608 7.22 -4.36 -27.75
N GLU A 609 6.21 -3.59 -28.17
CA GLU A 609 5.72 -2.45 -27.41
C GLU A 609 4.81 -2.96 -26.28
N HIS A 610 5.09 -2.53 -25.05
CA HIS A 610 4.32 -2.91 -23.88
C HIS A 610 3.61 -1.67 -23.31
N SER A 611 2.45 -1.89 -22.71
CA SER A 611 1.70 -0.87 -21.97
C SER A 611 1.45 -1.38 -20.56
N ALA A 612 1.80 -0.60 -19.56
CA ALA A 612 1.61 -0.97 -18.17
C ALA A 612 1.35 0.24 -17.28
N LEU A 613 0.90 -0.02 -16.06
CA LEU A 613 0.62 1.00 -15.05
C LEU A 613 1.87 1.22 -14.19
N PHE A 614 2.28 2.47 -14.02
CA PHE A 614 3.45 2.84 -13.21
C PHE A 614 3.06 3.84 -12.13
N MET A 615 3.58 3.64 -10.92
CA MET A 615 3.52 4.66 -9.86
C MET A 615 4.31 5.89 -10.28
N LEU A 616 3.80 7.09 -10.02
CA LEU A 616 4.58 8.32 -10.11
C LEU A 616 5.21 8.60 -8.74
N ASP A 617 6.53 8.59 -8.68
CA ASP A 617 7.27 8.66 -7.41
C ASP A 617 8.38 9.72 -7.48
N SER A 618 8.10 10.89 -6.90
CA SER A 618 9.05 12.00 -6.77
C SER A 618 9.98 11.84 -5.56
N GLY A 619 9.69 10.89 -4.66
CA GLY A 619 10.58 10.43 -3.61
C GLY A 619 11.65 9.49 -4.14
N ALA A 620 11.41 8.75 -5.22
CA ALA A 620 12.40 7.88 -5.84
C ALA A 620 13.36 8.64 -6.77
N GLY A 621 14.66 8.34 -6.68
CA GLY A 621 15.70 8.92 -7.53
C GLY A 621 16.85 7.96 -7.86
N GLY A 622 17.70 8.37 -8.81
CA GLY A 622 18.87 7.62 -9.27
C GLY A 622 18.65 6.77 -10.54
N ALA A 623 17.44 6.75 -11.08
CA ALA A 623 17.08 6.15 -12.37
C ALA A 623 15.84 6.85 -12.93
N GLY A 624 15.55 6.70 -14.24
CA GLY A 624 14.33 7.27 -14.82
C GLY A 624 13.08 6.44 -14.53
N VAL A 625 13.22 5.11 -14.52
CA VAL A 625 12.15 4.16 -14.20
C VAL A 625 12.72 2.99 -13.40
N MET A 626 11.93 2.43 -12.48
CA MET A 626 12.26 1.17 -11.80
C MET A 626 11.17 0.15 -12.06
N PHE A 627 11.54 -1.07 -12.44
CA PHE A 627 10.64 -2.21 -12.59
C PHE A 627 10.78 -3.14 -11.40
N HIS A 628 9.66 -3.57 -10.84
CA HIS A 628 9.65 -4.57 -9.77
C HIS A 628 9.77 -5.99 -10.33
N ALA A 629 9.98 -6.96 -9.43
CA ALA A 629 10.46 -8.29 -9.81
C ALA A 629 9.44 -9.05 -10.66
N ARG A 630 8.14 -8.93 -10.35
CA ARG A 630 7.07 -9.55 -11.14
C ARG A 630 7.03 -9.01 -12.56
N ALA A 631 7.04 -7.69 -12.73
CA ALA A 631 7.05 -7.07 -14.06
C ALA A 631 8.31 -7.40 -14.87
N SER A 632 9.46 -7.50 -14.20
CA SER A 632 10.70 -7.94 -14.83
C SER A 632 10.56 -9.33 -15.48
N GLN A 633 9.84 -10.24 -14.82
CA GLN A 633 9.53 -11.56 -15.35
C GLN A 633 8.45 -11.49 -16.44
N GLU A 634 7.34 -10.79 -16.17
CA GLU A 634 6.18 -10.65 -17.08
C GLU A 634 6.57 -10.06 -18.44
N TYR A 635 7.43 -9.04 -18.46
CA TYR A 635 7.89 -8.37 -19.68
C TYR A 635 9.26 -8.86 -20.15
N GLU A 636 9.76 -9.95 -19.57
CA GLU A 636 11.06 -10.56 -19.90
C GLU A 636 12.20 -9.52 -19.98
N LEU A 637 12.26 -8.59 -19.02
CA LEU A 637 13.17 -7.44 -19.09
C LEU A 637 14.65 -7.84 -19.02
N LEU A 638 14.94 -9.03 -18.50
CA LEU A 638 16.28 -9.58 -18.34
C LEU A 638 16.45 -10.85 -19.15
N ASP A 639 17.57 -10.97 -19.87
CA ASP A 639 17.91 -12.23 -20.54
C ASP A 639 18.60 -13.24 -19.58
N GLN A 640 18.55 -14.53 -19.90
CA GLN A 640 19.17 -15.57 -19.05
C GLN A 640 20.70 -15.44 -18.91
N SER A 641 21.37 -14.77 -19.85
CA SER A 641 22.82 -14.55 -19.79
C SER A 641 23.17 -13.40 -18.83
N GLN A 642 22.30 -12.39 -18.74
CA GLN A 642 22.34 -11.33 -17.75
C GLN A 642 22.11 -11.96 -16.38
N LEU A 643 21.01 -12.71 -16.17
CA LEU A 643 20.73 -13.40 -14.91
C LEU A 643 21.91 -14.25 -14.39
N ARG A 644 22.63 -14.96 -15.28
CA ARG A 644 23.81 -15.77 -14.91
C ARG A 644 25.10 -14.98 -14.65
N ARG A 645 25.29 -13.78 -15.23
CA ARG A 645 26.46 -12.93 -14.98
C ARG A 645 26.34 -12.12 -13.68
N LEU A 646 25.15 -12.09 -13.06
CA LEU A 646 24.72 -11.06 -12.11
C LEU A 646 24.96 -11.34 -10.62
N GLU A 647 25.44 -12.52 -10.24
CA GLU A 647 25.88 -12.76 -8.84
C GLU A 647 27.05 -11.85 -8.41
N SER A 648 27.71 -11.15 -9.37
CA SER A 648 28.89 -10.31 -9.12
C SER A 648 28.68 -8.79 -9.19
N ASN A 649 27.53 -8.28 -9.67
CA ASN A 649 27.32 -6.84 -9.97
C ASN A 649 26.00 -6.23 -9.47
N THR A 650 25.33 -6.86 -8.49
CA THR A 650 24.09 -6.34 -7.87
C THR A 650 24.30 -5.04 -7.10
N LYS A 651 23.37 -4.09 -7.26
CA LYS A 651 23.22 -2.93 -6.37
C LYS A 651 22.04 -3.15 -5.42
N SER A 652 22.13 -2.61 -4.20
CA SER A 652 21.03 -2.56 -3.25
C SER A 652 20.46 -1.14 -3.17
N ILE A 653 19.13 -1.03 -3.29
CA ILE A 653 18.39 0.22 -3.06
C ILE A 653 17.88 0.24 -1.61
N ARG A 654 17.90 1.41 -0.98
CA ARG A 654 17.36 1.63 0.38
C ARG A 654 16.00 2.33 0.31
N GLY A 655 15.03 1.86 1.08
CA GLY A 655 13.75 2.54 1.33
C GLY A 655 13.65 3.07 2.77
N ILE A 656 12.47 3.58 3.14
CA ILE A 656 12.14 3.99 4.51
C ILE A 656 12.20 2.76 5.43
N GLY A 657 12.87 2.86 6.59
CA GLY A 657 13.01 1.75 7.56
C GLY A 657 14.44 1.48 8.07
N GLY A 658 15.49 1.94 7.38
CA GLY A 658 16.87 1.99 7.89
C GLY A 658 17.61 0.65 8.08
N GLU A 659 18.93 0.70 7.85
CA GLU A 659 19.93 -0.39 7.68
C GLU A 659 19.64 -1.39 6.55
N ALA A 660 20.72 -1.95 5.98
CA ALA A 660 20.64 -2.87 4.84
C ALA A 660 19.70 -4.02 5.21
N SER A 661 18.46 -3.95 4.73
CA SER A 661 17.57 -5.10 4.74
C SER A 661 18.34 -6.25 4.14
N ALA A 662 18.42 -7.35 4.88
CA ALA A 662 18.81 -8.64 4.30
C ALA A 662 17.87 -9.06 3.15
N GLY A 663 16.81 -8.28 2.88
CA GLY A 663 15.95 -8.27 1.70
C GLY A 663 15.90 -6.94 0.91
N GLY A 664 16.95 -6.11 0.93
CA GLY A 664 17.00 -4.90 0.09
C GLY A 664 16.84 -5.25 -1.39
N MET A 665 16.09 -4.43 -2.14
CA MET A 665 15.78 -4.71 -3.55
C MET A 665 17.07 -4.91 -4.33
N LYS A 666 17.28 -6.14 -4.82
CA LYS A 666 18.41 -6.45 -5.70
C LYS A 666 18.04 -5.99 -7.09
N VAL A 667 18.65 -4.89 -7.49
CA VAL A 667 18.42 -4.29 -8.80
C VAL A 667 19.64 -4.42 -9.69
N ILE A 668 19.37 -4.30 -10.98
CA ILE A 668 20.37 -4.19 -12.03
C ILE A 668 20.10 -2.90 -12.79
N GLU A 669 21.16 -2.19 -13.18
CA GLU A 669 21.05 -1.11 -14.14
C GLU A 669 20.81 -1.69 -15.53
N GLY A 670 19.75 -1.24 -16.17
CA GLY A 670 19.39 -1.53 -17.55
C GLY A 670 18.95 -0.27 -18.27
N GLN A 671 18.38 -0.45 -19.46
CA GLN A 671 17.88 0.64 -20.27
C GLN A 671 16.63 0.18 -21.01
N VAL A 672 15.58 1.00 -20.98
CA VAL A 672 14.46 0.86 -21.91
C VAL A 672 14.69 1.80 -23.09
N ARG A 673 14.43 1.31 -24.29
CA ARG A 673 14.65 2.04 -25.53
C ARG A 673 13.81 3.31 -25.57
N TYR A 674 12.55 3.23 -25.17
CA TYR A 674 11.76 4.41 -24.87
C TYR A 674 10.72 4.15 -23.79
N LEU A 675 10.27 5.26 -23.20
CA LEU A 675 9.07 5.36 -22.37
C LEU A 675 8.23 6.54 -22.91
N HIS A 676 6.94 6.33 -23.09
CA HIS A 676 5.97 7.36 -23.46
C HIS A 676 4.89 7.45 -22.39
N VAL A 677 4.77 8.62 -21.78
CA VAL A 677 3.82 8.90 -20.70
C VAL A 677 3.28 10.32 -20.86
N SER A 678 1.96 10.49 -20.77
CA SER A 678 1.28 11.79 -20.77
C SER A 678 1.72 12.80 -21.84
N GLY A 679 1.97 12.35 -23.07
CA GLY A 679 2.42 13.21 -24.19
C GLY A 679 3.93 13.43 -24.26
N ALA A 680 4.70 13.04 -23.24
CA ALA A 680 6.16 13.11 -23.21
C ALA A 680 6.79 11.77 -23.60
N ARG A 681 7.73 11.80 -24.54
CA ARG A 681 8.47 10.62 -24.99
C ARG A 681 9.95 10.75 -24.63
N PHE A 682 10.46 9.75 -23.93
CA PHE A 682 11.85 9.68 -23.52
C PHE A 682 12.52 8.51 -24.22
N GLU A 683 13.67 8.77 -24.84
CA GLU A 683 14.50 7.73 -25.46
C GLU A 683 15.60 7.31 -24.47
N ASN A 684 16.05 6.06 -24.58
CA ASN A 684 17.25 5.58 -23.88
C ASN A 684 17.16 5.75 -22.35
N VAL A 685 16.01 5.45 -21.76
CA VAL A 685 15.74 5.72 -20.34
C VAL A 685 16.48 4.74 -19.43
N LEU A 686 17.32 5.28 -18.54
CA LEU A 686 17.99 4.51 -17.51
C LEU A 686 16.96 3.82 -16.61
N SER A 687 17.07 2.51 -16.50
CA SER A 687 16.12 1.68 -15.76
C SER A 687 16.81 0.91 -14.63
N LEU A 688 16.14 0.75 -13.49
CA LEU A 688 16.53 -0.23 -12.48
C LEU A 688 15.56 -1.40 -12.53
N ILE A 689 16.08 -2.61 -12.74
CA ILE A 689 15.25 -3.80 -12.93
C ILE A 689 15.47 -4.71 -11.72
N ALA A 690 14.42 -4.93 -10.94
CA ALA A 690 14.47 -5.79 -9.77
C ALA A 690 14.53 -7.28 -10.19
N MET A 691 15.32 -8.07 -9.47
CA MET A 691 15.45 -9.51 -9.68
C MET A 691 14.74 -10.36 -8.61
N GLY A 692 14.29 -9.73 -7.53
CA GLY A 692 13.70 -10.40 -6.37
C GLY A 692 13.73 -9.47 -5.16
N GLY A 693 12.71 -9.60 -4.29
CA GLY A 693 12.40 -8.56 -3.31
C GLY A 693 12.02 -7.23 -3.99
N GLY A 694 11.77 -6.19 -3.20
CA GLY A 694 11.42 -4.85 -3.71
C GLY A 694 10.05 -4.33 -3.31
N PHE A 695 9.71 -3.16 -3.84
CA PHE A 695 8.43 -2.48 -3.60
C PHE A 695 7.47 -2.83 -4.76
N ASP A 696 6.71 -3.91 -4.59
CA ASP A 696 5.65 -4.33 -5.52
C ASP A 696 4.30 -4.05 -4.86
N LEU A 697 3.89 -2.79 -4.90
CA LEU A 697 2.71 -2.31 -4.17
C LEU A 697 1.41 -2.94 -4.67
N SER A 698 1.31 -3.28 -5.95
CA SER A 698 0.04 -3.72 -6.54
C SER A 698 0.24 -4.72 -7.63
N LEU A 699 -0.63 -5.73 -7.69
CA LEU A 699 -0.66 -6.77 -8.73
C LEU A 699 -0.96 -6.22 -10.13
N HIS A 700 -1.43 -4.98 -10.24
CA HIS A 700 -1.75 -4.31 -11.50
C HIS A 700 -0.62 -3.45 -12.06
N THR A 701 0.41 -3.19 -11.27
CA THR A 701 1.48 -2.24 -11.64
C THR A 701 2.68 -2.96 -12.25
N ALA A 702 3.55 -2.20 -12.93
CA ALA A 702 4.82 -2.67 -13.48
C ALA A 702 6.07 -2.07 -12.80
N GLY A 703 5.90 -1.02 -12.01
CA GLY A 703 6.99 -0.33 -11.36
C GLY A 703 6.68 1.13 -11.06
N MET A 704 7.70 1.97 -11.06
CA MET A 704 7.59 3.41 -10.78
C MET A 704 8.40 4.27 -11.75
N ILE A 705 7.88 5.45 -12.07
CA ILE A 705 8.57 6.52 -12.79
C ILE A 705 9.12 7.50 -11.75
N CYS A 706 10.42 7.76 -11.82
CA CYS A 706 11.15 8.45 -10.75
C CYS A 706 11.34 9.95 -11.02
N ALA A 707 11.76 10.68 -9.98
CA ALA A 707 12.05 12.11 -10.03
C ALA A 707 13.03 12.48 -11.16
N ASP A 708 14.04 11.65 -11.45
CA ASP A 708 15.03 11.91 -12.50
C ASP A 708 14.44 12.02 -13.90
N LEU A 709 13.35 11.29 -14.19
CA LEU A 709 12.66 11.41 -15.47
C LEU A 709 11.66 12.56 -15.43
N MET A 710 10.91 12.68 -14.33
CA MET A 710 9.90 13.72 -14.17
C MET A 710 10.50 15.13 -14.27
N THR A 711 11.66 15.34 -13.65
CA THR A 711 12.36 16.64 -13.67
C THR A 711 12.90 17.03 -15.04
N GLN A 712 12.85 16.18 -16.07
CA GLN A 712 13.23 16.56 -17.44
C GLN A 712 12.12 17.32 -18.18
N CYS A 713 10.92 17.37 -17.61
CA CYS A 713 9.76 18.05 -18.18
C CYS A 713 9.20 19.05 -17.20
N ARG A 714 8.35 19.94 -17.70
CA ARG A 714 7.36 20.59 -16.85
C ARG A 714 6.30 19.56 -16.48
N VAL A 715 6.04 19.37 -15.20
CA VAL A 715 5.12 18.35 -14.70
C VAL A 715 4.03 19.00 -13.88
N VAL A 716 2.78 18.58 -14.09
CA VAL A 716 1.63 19.05 -13.32
C VAL A 716 0.90 17.88 -12.67
N PHE A 717 0.79 17.92 -11.34
CA PHE A 717 -0.02 17.02 -10.53
C PHE A 717 -1.31 17.74 -10.11
N ASP A 718 -2.46 17.28 -10.63
CA ASP A 718 -3.79 17.77 -10.26
C ASP A 718 -4.59 16.61 -9.65
N TYR A 719 -4.18 16.18 -8.45
CA TYR A 719 -4.87 15.14 -7.68
C TYR A 719 -6.33 15.49 -7.36
N PRO A 720 -6.69 16.77 -7.08
CA PRO A 720 -8.09 17.18 -6.96
C PRO A 720 -8.99 16.69 -8.09
N ARG A 721 -8.47 16.66 -9.32
CA ARG A 721 -9.17 16.15 -10.50
C ARG A 721 -8.63 14.81 -11.00
N ARG A 722 -7.82 14.11 -10.19
CA ARG A 722 -7.14 12.85 -10.50
C ARG A 722 -6.52 12.84 -11.90
N ARG A 723 -5.76 13.89 -12.25
CA ARG A 723 -5.12 13.98 -13.56
C ARG A 723 -3.69 14.48 -13.47
N PHE A 724 -2.93 14.16 -14.50
CA PHE A 724 -1.50 14.45 -14.60
C PHE A 724 -1.12 14.85 -16.02
N ALA A 725 -0.09 15.68 -16.14
CA ALA A 725 0.49 16.07 -17.42
C ALA A 725 2.03 16.14 -17.34
N MET A 726 2.70 15.66 -18.40
CA MET A 726 4.10 15.95 -18.67
C MET A 726 4.20 16.77 -19.95
N ILE A 727 4.82 17.93 -19.85
CA ILE A 727 4.96 18.87 -20.96
C ILE A 727 6.44 18.97 -21.28
N GLN A 728 6.84 18.41 -22.42
CA GLN A 728 8.17 18.60 -23.00
C GLN A 728 8.21 19.97 -23.66
N GLU A 729 9.16 20.80 -23.25
CA GLU A 729 9.48 22.05 -23.94
C GLU A 729 10.39 21.72 -25.13
N ASP A 730 10.08 22.28 -26.30
CA ASP A 730 10.80 22.06 -27.57
C ASP A 730 12.26 22.56 -27.56
#